data_AF-A0AAN9AHM2-F1
#
_entry.id   AF-A0AAN9AHM2-F1
#
_cell.length_a   1.000
_cell.length_b   1.000
_cell.length_c   1.000
_cell.angle_alpha   90.00
_cell.angle_beta   90.00
_cell.angle_gamma   90.00
#
_symmetry.space_group_name_H-M   'P 1'
#
loop_
_entity.id
_entity.type
_entity.pdbx_description
1 polymer ?
#
loop_
_entity_poly.entity_id
_entity_poly.type
_entity_poly.pdbx_seq_one_letter_code
_entity_poly.pdbx_strand_id
1 'polypeptide(L)'
;MSIKCFAILSFFFFGRSQAFLATPLNTSDPDVINILCPEQASGETRDHEWITREGIRRSIRKFFIANPPPDSPPDFFLPEDATLSEIYHGYYGETMSPTRFIKAVNSIAAANVKTDSAPQTRYDPAIQGDGEHIIGLQESLTLRYTQIMTSILVEEAYSAARALLGTSLHSLQKFYSHSTWIEQGNAGILEDLGIPGGLIPAVANPTEAVCTPCPSSQGECTDNVILGTGLSSGYYNYVDSIGDGFLIPKPPTGGKCSHGGRLDDSTAVPEIGGVNKDTAYPCFSPHHYLHDQAAELAIQATEYYLENILNAVGDVKYRRLFDLYMGSALSICIDTTGSMQDDIDAVKAQVAEIVNNVETELYILVPYNSPVVGPLTKTDDPQVFLDAVNALYATNSDELFCAALQLALSATPDYGSIFCFTDDRAQDAAELMESVTALAQLQHNSVTVILSDILQKENEPKEGYGEKSPRLPVDPIDQYRYITEATGGLLISTDKFDVADIVGIMGGGVATSTVTIVNLIDISGPRDNEVLIDDSVVDFEIRLEGILTNAILEDVTGYTYDLMDASGLNALPDVEVISHTDSFKAIKWTTPNFGVWRLQTLTPNNYTISVIATSSFDFLGDFAILDPSPPHPHYRQVEGRPLMNTIYYLELTLIGHLESEVVLANKIEFINKEGIQLRQIDYLGEVKDQIYIRTDPLPETPFFIRLSGKVSSGRSFNRLLPVQVIPVQTKVEVWATSQDLSAKPGESSVALFYVTNYGLESNFDITGTDDMKFLTYLSDTTIYLGTNGSYPIYANFTVPLGTTHGTVSTIIITAKSQKQSQSVNSAVAHFIVLPEEQDLVKPLCVLTNTPDCTDFSYNGVCNLQEWLAEADLKDDKSGLYSVYARPEGTAIDIVGFTPGTTATVFVDYRSTCCSLVADIIGVDGQGNVGLCHIDMGILGGLIIDFDVDSVGDTWALLHWNITPSIYEVSYYLLEVNDGSNLQQIPCQDSYCQALVAYLDACAHQNFNLTPVFDYLGTPVEGFAAYTYTITGEDGVPEAPYNGTEIDATETSVTIAWEAAVCSSEFEVCYYEVGEDPSTGVCGRTSQTNFVITGLSKCKAYFTDVVAISPSGQESVNLQFYSVTLCPGPNLNEMLRQWISS
;
A
#
# COMPACT_ATOMS: atom_id res chain seq x y z
N MET A 1 -37.29 37.98 16.25
CA MET A 1 -37.21 39.37 16.73
C MET A 1 -35.72 39.70 16.81
N SER A 2 -35.31 40.76 16.10
CA SER A 2 -33.95 41.09 15.63
C SER A 2 -32.87 41.26 16.71
N ILE A 3 -31.59 41.00 16.34
CA ILE A 3 -30.36 41.85 16.47
C ILE A 3 -29.17 40.96 16.01
N LYS A 4 -28.76 41.04 14.74
CA LYS A 4 -27.72 41.87 14.10
C LYS A 4 -26.27 41.35 14.23
N CYS A 5 -25.70 41.05 13.06
CA CYS A 5 -24.29 40.79 12.76
C CYS A 5 -23.31 41.81 13.33
N PHE A 6 -22.13 41.33 13.72
CA PHE A 6 -20.87 41.98 13.43
C PHE A 6 -19.87 40.90 12.97
N ALA A 7 -19.49 40.96 11.70
CA ALA A 7 -18.34 40.27 11.15
C ALA A 7 -17.12 41.18 11.35
N ILE A 8 -16.05 40.65 11.93
CA ILE A 8 -14.68 41.14 11.74
C ILE A 8 -13.81 39.91 11.48
N LEU A 9 -13.13 39.96 10.35
CA LEU A 9 -12.16 39.01 9.81
C LEU A 9 -11.12 38.60 10.86
N SER A 10 -10.87 37.29 10.94
CA SER A 10 -9.55 36.71 11.20
C SER A 10 -9.58 35.31 10.56
N PHE A 11 -8.94 35.20 9.41
CA PHE A 11 -8.78 33.96 8.65
C PHE A 11 -7.37 33.42 8.93
N PHE A 12 -7.29 32.10 9.08
CA PHE A 12 -6.12 31.19 9.00
C PHE A 12 -5.02 31.29 10.08
N PHE A 13 -4.98 30.29 10.97
CA PHE A 13 -4.13 29.08 10.86
C PHE A 13 -4.33 28.26 12.14
N PHE A 14 -5.05 27.14 12.08
CA PHE A 14 -5.06 26.08 13.10
C PHE A 14 -5.39 24.75 12.43
N GLY A 15 -4.43 24.21 11.67
CA GLY A 15 -4.31 22.76 11.54
C GLY A 15 -3.88 22.22 12.91
N ARG A 16 -4.61 21.25 13.45
CA ARG A 16 -4.47 20.77 14.83
C ARG A 16 -3.69 19.44 14.88
N SER A 17 -2.99 19.25 16.00
CA SER A 17 -1.97 18.23 16.30
C SER A 17 -2.52 16.93 16.94
N GLN A 18 -1.85 15.78 16.69
CA GLN A 18 -2.35 14.37 16.77
C GLN A 18 -1.79 13.49 17.94
N ALA A 19 -2.46 13.01 18.99
CA ALA A 19 -1.74 12.31 20.13
C ALA A 19 -1.50 10.81 20.01
N PHE A 20 -0.71 10.14 20.89
CA PHE A 20 -0.73 8.67 21.19
C PHE A 20 -2.13 8.16 21.64
N LEU A 21 -3.17 8.93 21.37
CA LEU A 21 -4.40 8.38 20.82
C LEU A 21 -4.10 7.44 19.66
N ALA A 22 -5.09 6.61 19.35
CA ALA A 22 -4.95 5.66 18.27
C ALA A 22 -4.82 6.36 16.90
N THR A 23 -5.61 7.42 16.65
CA THR A 23 -5.68 8.14 15.37
C THR A 23 -5.77 9.65 15.57
N PRO A 24 -5.51 10.46 14.53
CA PRO A 24 -5.50 11.90 14.66
C PRO A 24 -6.91 12.44 14.79
N LEU A 25 -7.24 12.94 15.98
CA LEU A 25 -8.54 13.55 16.18
C LEU A 25 -8.61 14.97 15.60
N ASN A 26 -9.62 15.25 14.78
CA ASN A 26 -9.87 16.60 14.33
C ASN A 26 -10.36 17.43 15.50
N THR A 27 -9.43 18.17 16.09
CA THR A 27 -9.65 19.00 17.26
C THR A 27 -10.75 20.07 16.99
N SER A 28 -11.01 20.48 15.73
CA SER A 28 -12.12 21.39 15.34
C SER A 28 -13.50 20.73 15.31
N ASP A 29 -13.55 19.41 15.42
CA ASP A 29 -14.77 18.64 15.51
C ASP A 29 -15.55 18.99 16.79
N PRO A 30 -16.82 19.40 16.69
CA PRO A 30 -17.64 19.70 17.87
C PRO A 30 -17.79 18.49 18.81
N ASP A 31 -17.66 17.26 18.30
CA ASP A 31 -17.79 16.04 19.08
C ASP A 31 -16.51 15.74 19.90
N VAL A 32 -15.37 16.36 19.54
CA VAL A 32 -14.06 16.13 20.17
C VAL A 32 -13.55 17.33 20.99
N ILE A 33 -13.93 18.56 20.63
CA ILE A 33 -13.32 19.78 21.18
C ILE A 33 -13.36 19.89 22.72
N ASN A 34 -14.38 19.28 23.36
CA ASN A 34 -14.53 19.29 24.82
C ASN A 34 -13.63 18.27 25.54
N ILE A 35 -12.99 17.38 24.79
CA ILE A 35 -12.16 16.28 25.28
C ILE A 35 -10.67 16.68 25.31
N LEU A 36 -10.14 17.28 24.23
CA LEU A 36 -8.69 17.46 24.03
C LEU A 36 -8.08 18.79 24.53
N CYS A 37 -8.87 19.70 25.11
CA CYS A 37 -8.42 21.02 25.61
C CYS A 37 -7.45 21.76 24.66
N PRO A 38 -7.78 21.94 23.37
CA PRO A 38 -6.81 22.32 22.33
C PRO A 38 -6.13 23.68 22.55
N GLU A 39 -6.71 24.56 23.36
CA GLU A 39 -6.11 25.84 23.75
C GLU A 39 -4.84 25.70 24.62
N GLN A 40 -4.54 24.49 25.12
CA GLN A 40 -3.42 24.20 26.02
C GLN A 40 -2.26 23.46 25.35
N ALA A 41 -2.28 23.25 24.02
CA ALA A 41 -1.23 22.53 23.31
C ALA A 41 0.15 23.18 23.53
N SER A 42 1.15 22.38 23.89
CA SER A 42 2.54 22.82 24.03
C SER A 42 3.42 22.47 22.83
N GLY A 43 2.95 21.58 21.95
CA GLY A 43 3.69 21.07 20.80
C GLY A 43 2.82 20.34 19.79
N GLU A 44 3.48 19.75 18.79
CA GLU A 44 2.85 18.76 17.94
C GLU A 44 2.71 17.47 18.74
N THR A 45 1.71 16.73 18.35
CA THR A 45 1.33 15.51 19.01
C THR A 45 1.52 14.48 17.89
N ARG A 46 2.03 13.27 18.19
CA ARG A 46 2.09 12.11 17.27
C ARG A 46 1.26 10.91 17.76
N ASP A 47 0.41 10.35 16.90
CA ASP A 47 -0.50 9.23 17.20
C ASP A 47 0.04 7.84 16.85
N HIS A 48 -0.62 6.79 17.32
CA HIS A 48 -0.17 5.41 17.08
C HIS A 48 -0.15 5.03 15.60
N GLU A 49 -1.13 5.50 14.82
CA GLU A 49 -1.18 5.33 13.38
C GLU A 49 0.03 6.01 12.72
N TRP A 50 0.31 7.28 13.05
CA TRP A 50 1.44 8.03 12.54
C TRP A 50 2.78 7.41 12.95
N ILE A 51 2.98 7.05 14.23
CA ILE A 51 4.21 6.43 14.73
C ILE A 51 4.47 5.10 14.01
N THR A 52 3.42 4.32 13.78
CA THR A 52 3.50 3.05 13.05
C THR A 52 3.91 3.29 11.59
N ARG A 53 3.25 4.23 10.90
CA ARG A 53 3.58 4.59 9.51
C ARG A 53 5.01 5.11 9.39
N GLU A 54 5.45 5.97 10.29
CA GLU A 54 6.81 6.54 10.31
C GLU A 54 7.88 5.48 10.61
N GLY A 55 7.65 4.61 11.59
CA GLY A 55 8.56 3.50 11.89
C GLY A 55 8.71 2.52 10.72
N ILE A 56 7.61 2.21 10.02
CA ILE A 56 7.65 1.40 8.81
C ILE A 56 8.37 2.16 7.69
N ARG A 57 8.07 3.43 7.46
CA ARG A 57 8.72 4.27 6.44
C ARG A 57 10.24 4.28 6.59
N ARG A 58 10.74 4.56 7.79
CA ARG A 58 12.18 4.54 8.09
C ARG A 58 12.79 3.15 7.90
N SER A 59 12.09 2.10 8.31
CA SER A 59 12.53 0.70 8.15
C SER A 59 12.63 0.27 6.68
N ILE A 60 11.60 0.58 5.87
CA ILE A 60 11.60 0.25 4.43
C ILE A 60 12.64 1.06 3.68
N ARG A 61 12.80 2.35 4.00
CA ARG A 61 13.87 3.17 3.42
C ARG A 61 15.25 2.54 3.69
N LYS A 62 15.54 2.16 4.94
CA LYS A 62 16.79 1.47 5.30
C LYS A 62 16.95 0.16 4.54
N PHE A 63 15.88 -0.63 4.45
CA PHE A 63 15.86 -1.89 3.71
C PHE A 63 16.16 -1.70 2.21
N PHE A 64 15.59 -0.69 1.56
CA PHE A 64 15.83 -0.37 0.16
C PHE A 64 17.25 0.14 -0.11
N ILE A 65 17.78 1.00 0.76
CA ILE A 65 19.17 1.46 0.66
C ILE A 65 20.15 0.29 0.83
N ALA A 66 19.86 -0.64 1.74
CA ALA A 66 20.67 -1.84 1.95
C ALA A 66 20.53 -2.87 0.80
N ASN A 67 19.48 -2.78 -0.01
CA ASN A 67 19.18 -3.71 -1.09
C ASN A 67 18.77 -2.95 -2.36
N PRO A 68 19.65 -2.13 -2.95
CA PRO A 68 19.28 -1.21 -4.03
C PRO A 68 18.87 -1.97 -5.32
N PRO A 69 18.12 -1.35 -6.25
CA PRO A 69 17.68 -2.01 -7.48
C PRO A 69 18.84 -2.56 -8.32
N PRO A 70 18.65 -3.65 -9.08
CA PRO A 70 19.63 -4.10 -10.07
C PRO A 70 19.93 -2.95 -11.05
N ASP A 71 21.21 -2.69 -11.32
CA ASP A 71 21.68 -1.59 -12.20
C ASP A 71 21.55 -0.16 -11.66
N SER A 72 21.18 0.01 -10.38
CA SER A 72 21.25 1.31 -9.70
C SER A 72 22.71 1.80 -9.56
N PRO A 73 22.94 3.14 -9.56
CA PRO A 73 24.28 3.67 -9.37
C PRO A 73 24.80 3.31 -7.96
N PRO A 74 26.12 3.28 -7.74
CA PRO A 74 26.73 2.86 -6.46
C PRO A 74 26.27 3.65 -5.23
N ASP A 75 25.60 4.78 -5.42
CA ASP A 75 25.11 5.74 -4.44
C ASP A 75 23.58 5.86 -4.41
N PHE A 76 22.84 4.78 -4.73
CA PHE A 76 21.37 4.73 -4.63
C PHE A 76 20.87 5.41 -3.35
N PHE A 77 20.21 6.56 -3.52
CA PHE A 77 19.79 7.44 -2.43
C PHE A 77 18.28 7.62 -2.43
N LEU A 78 17.70 7.57 -1.24
CA LEU A 78 16.32 7.93 -0.99
C LEU A 78 16.31 9.06 0.05
N PRO A 79 15.63 10.20 -0.18
CA PRO A 79 15.56 11.29 0.79
C PRO A 79 15.06 10.83 2.16
N GLU A 80 15.54 11.45 3.25
CA GLU A 80 15.10 11.08 4.60
C GLU A 80 13.65 11.47 4.89
N ASP A 81 13.16 12.51 4.23
CA ASP A 81 11.81 13.04 4.31
C ASP A 81 10.85 12.45 3.24
N ALA A 82 11.35 11.55 2.39
CA ALA A 82 10.52 10.92 1.36
C ALA A 82 9.33 10.18 1.96
N THR A 83 8.13 10.40 1.39
CA THR A 83 6.89 9.71 1.75
C THR A 83 6.98 8.22 1.42
N LEU A 84 6.04 7.41 1.92
CA LEU A 84 5.96 5.98 1.58
C LEU A 84 5.85 5.75 0.07
N SER A 85 5.09 6.60 -0.64
CA SER A 85 4.94 6.53 -2.10
C SER A 85 6.24 6.94 -2.81
N GLU A 86 6.91 7.99 -2.36
CA GLU A 86 8.19 8.43 -2.92
C GLU A 86 9.31 7.41 -2.72
N ILE A 87 9.37 6.76 -1.56
CA ILE A 87 10.30 5.66 -1.29
C ILE A 87 10.02 4.49 -2.25
N TYR A 88 8.75 4.19 -2.52
CA TYR A 88 8.37 3.11 -3.44
C TYR A 88 8.75 3.45 -4.89
N HIS A 89 8.43 4.64 -5.38
CA HIS A 89 8.81 5.05 -6.76
C HIS A 89 10.32 5.24 -6.93
N GLY A 90 11.00 5.79 -5.92
CA GLY A 90 12.46 5.92 -5.95
C GLY A 90 13.14 4.57 -6.11
N TYR A 91 12.51 3.48 -5.67
CA TYR A 91 13.01 2.12 -5.81
C TYR A 91 12.53 1.40 -7.08
N TYR A 92 11.24 1.50 -7.42
CA TYR A 92 10.62 0.71 -8.51
C TYR A 92 10.33 1.49 -9.79
N GLY A 93 10.46 2.81 -9.80
CA GLY A 93 10.12 3.71 -10.90
C GLY A 93 8.77 4.41 -10.71
N GLU A 94 8.62 5.59 -11.34
CA GLU A 94 7.48 6.50 -11.17
C GLU A 94 6.14 5.97 -11.72
N THR A 95 6.17 4.99 -12.62
CA THR A 95 4.94 4.40 -13.20
C THR A 95 4.37 3.26 -12.37
N MET A 96 5.05 2.86 -11.29
CA MET A 96 4.68 1.72 -10.45
C MET A 96 3.77 2.14 -9.30
N SER A 97 2.65 1.44 -9.14
CA SER A 97 1.65 1.77 -8.11
C SER A 97 2.08 1.34 -6.71
N PRO A 98 2.14 2.26 -5.73
CA PRO A 98 2.45 1.92 -4.35
C PRO A 98 1.23 1.41 -3.58
N THR A 99 0.08 1.25 -4.23
CA THR A 99 -1.22 0.93 -3.62
C THR A 99 -1.17 -0.25 -2.66
N ARG A 100 -0.56 -1.37 -3.07
CA ARG A 100 -0.47 -2.58 -2.23
C ARG A 100 0.39 -2.34 -0.99
N PHE A 101 1.54 -1.69 -1.18
CA PHE A 101 2.44 -1.32 -0.08
C PHE A 101 1.76 -0.41 0.94
N ILE A 102 1.15 0.70 0.49
CA ILE A 102 0.46 1.65 1.37
C ILE A 102 -0.60 0.96 2.22
N LYS A 103 -1.26 -0.08 1.69
CA LYS A 103 -2.27 -0.83 2.43
C LYS A 103 -1.74 -1.84 3.39
N ALA A 104 -0.65 -2.51 3.05
CA ALA A 104 0.04 -3.32 4.03
C ALA A 104 0.40 -2.46 5.24
N VAL A 105 0.88 -1.23 5.03
CA VAL A 105 1.11 -0.24 6.09
C VAL A 105 -0.19 0.15 6.82
N ASN A 106 -1.25 0.54 6.09
CA ASN A 106 -2.53 0.93 6.70
C ASN A 106 -3.15 -0.21 7.51
N SER A 107 -3.02 -1.47 7.09
CA SER A 107 -3.56 -2.63 7.81
C SER A 107 -2.85 -2.86 9.14
N ILE A 108 -1.53 -2.64 9.20
CA ILE A 108 -0.76 -2.71 10.45
C ILE A 108 -1.16 -1.54 11.36
N ALA A 109 -1.29 -0.33 10.82
CA ALA A 109 -1.76 0.84 11.55
C ALA A 109 -3.18 0.66 12.10
N ALA A 110 -4.12 0.17 11.28
CA ALA A 110 -5.49 -0.12 11.68
C ALA A 110 -5.57 -1.20 12.77
N ALA A 111 -4.73 -2.23 12.72
CA ALA A 111 -4.64 -3.24 13.79
C ALA A 111 -4.06 -2.67 15.09
N ASN A 112 -3.08 -1.76 15.01
CA ASN A 112 -2.62 -0.99 16.16
C ASN A 112 -3.77 -0.18 16.76
N VAL A 113 -4.48 0.59 15.93
CA VAL A 113 -5.63 1.41 16.34
C VAL A 113 -6.73 0.58 16.99
N LYS A 114 -7.09 -0.54 16.37
CA LYS A 114 -8.13 -1.46 16.84
C LYS A 114 -7.83 -2.01 18.24
N THR A 115 -6.54 -2.14 18.58
CA THR A 115 -6.11 -2.60 19.91
C THR A 115 -6.59 -1.64 21.01
N ASP A 116 -6.76 -0.35 20.67
CA ASP A 116 -7.24 0.69 21.58
C ASP A 116 -8.76 0.80 21.67
N SER A 117 -9.53 0.08 20.84
CA SER A 117 -11.00 0.15 20.80
C SER A 117 -11.71 -1.19 20.98
N ALA A 118 -11.02 -2.31 20.76
CA ALA A 118 -11.57 -3.63 21.03
C ALA A 118 -11.76 -3.83 22.55
N PRO A 119 -12.98 -4.15 23.04
CA PRO A 119 -13.30 -4.27 24.47
C PRO A 119 -12.33 -5.12 25.29
N GLN A 120 -11.78 -6.17 24.66
CA GLN A 120 -10.89 -7.15 25.26
C GLN A 120 -9.43 -6.72 25.36
N THR A 121 -8.99 -5.73 24.58
CA THR A 121 -7.58 -5.25 24.57
C THR A 121 -7.44 -3.82 25.06
N ARG A 122 -8.47 -2.98 24.88
CA ARG A 122 -8.48 -1.57 25.31
C ARG A 122 -8.19 -1.40 26.79
N TYR A 123 -8.62 -2.38 27.59
CA TYR A 123 -8.60 -2.31 29.05
C TYR A 123 -7.59 -3.26 29.69
N ASP A 124 -6.87 -4.06 28.90
CA ASP A 124 -5.93 -5.07 29.39
C ASP A 124 -4.57 -4.44 29.68
N PRO A 125 -4.12 -4.38 30.96
CA PRO A 125 -2.82 -3.81 31.31
C PRO A 125 -1.62 -4.52 30.65
N ALA A 126 -1.76 -5.81 30.30
CA ALA A 126 -0.72 -6.55 29.57
C ALA A 126 -0.62 -6.15 28.08
N ILE A 127 -1.58 -5.37 27.58
CA ILE A 127 -1.57 -4.84 26.22
C ILE A 127 -1.29 -3.34 26.23
N GLN A 128 -1.93 -2.60 27.14
CA GLN A 128 -1.83 -1.16 27.29
C GLN A 128 -0.54 -0.72 27.98
N GLY A 129 0.17 -1.62 28.67
CA GLY A 129 1.43 -1.27 29.34
C GLY A 129 1.25 -0.40 30.58
N ASP A 130 0.07 -0.41 31.18
CA ASP A 130 -0.31 0.36 32.37
C ASP A 130 -0.41 -0.54 33.63
N GLY A 131 -0.89 0.03 34.75
CA GLY A 131 -1.26 -0.75 35.94
C GLY A 131 -0.12 -1.45 36.69
N GLU A 132 1.14 -1.05 36.48
CA GLU A 132 2.35 -1.77 36.90
C GLU A 132 2.42 -3.23 36.40
N HIS A 133 1.86 -3.51 35.22
CA HIS A 133 1.80 -4.86 34.65
C HIS A 133 2.83 -5.15 33.54
N ILE A 134 4.02 -4.54 33.64
CA ILE A 134 5.08 -4.60 32.63
C ILE A 134 5.59 -6.05 32.36
N ILE A 135 5.55 -6.93 33.37
CA ILE A 135 5.91 -8.35 33.17
C ILE A 135 4.90 -9.03 32.22
N GLY A 136 3.59 -8.81 32.44
CA GLY A 136 2.56 -9.34 31.56
C GLY A 136 2.64 -8.75 30.16
N LEU A 137 3.02 -7.47 30.03
CA LEU A 137 3.33 -6.83 28.74
C LEU A 137 4.45 -7.58 27.99
N GLN A 138 5.57 -7.89 28.65
CA GLN A 138 6.68 -8.64 28.07
C GLN A 138 6.24 -10.04 27.62
N GLU A 139 5.50 -10.77 28.47
CA GLU A 139 5.00 -12.12 28.16
C GLU A 139 4.06 -12.10 26.95
N SER A 140 3.15 -11.12 26.91
CA SER A 140 2.15 -10.91 25.85
C SER A 140 2.81 -10.57 24.51
N LEU A 141 3.80 -9.68 24.51
CA LEU A 141 4.59 -9.34 23.33
C LEU A 141 5.41 -10.53 22.81
N THR A 142 6.07 -11.26 23.71
CA THR A 142 6.91 -12.41 23.35
C THR A 142 6.07 -13.54 22.72
N LEU A 143 4.89 -13.81 23.27
CA LEU A 143 3.96 -14.79 22.70
C LEU A 143 3.50 -14.35 21.30
N ARG A 144 3.11 -13.08 21.14
CA ARG A 144 2.73 -12.55 19.83
C ARG A 144 3.86 -12.60 18.81
N TYR A 145 5.11 -12.32 19.21
CA TYR A 145 6.27 -12.44 18.31
C TYR A 145 6.33 -13.84 17.69
N THR A 146 6.20 -14.90 18.50
CA THR A 146 6.15 -16.29 18.00
C THR A 146 4.99 -16.52 17.02
N GLN A 147 3.81 -15.95 17.30
CA GLN A 147 2.65 -16.07 16.40
C GLN A 147 2.88 -15.34 15.06
N ILE A 148 3.48 -14.13 15.09
CA ILE A 148 3.85 -13.39 13.87
C ILE A 148 4.84 -14.24 13.06
N MET A 149 5.89 -14.77 13.70
CA MET A 149 6.93 -15.53 13.02
C MET A 149 6.39 -16.80 12.38
N THR A 150 5.63 -17.59 13.13
CA THR A 150 5.09 -18.86 12.62
C THR A 150 4.03 -18.64 11.53
N SER A 151 3.23 -17.56 11.61
CA SER A 151 2.29 -17.18 10.54
C SER A 151 3.02 -16.83 9.23
N ILE A 152 4.19 -16.19 9.30
CA ILE A 152 5.00 -15.84 8.12
C ILE A 152 5.80 -17.05 7.61
N LEU A 153 6.41 -17.81 8.51
CA LEU A 153 7.37 -18.85 8.14
C LEU A 153 6.70 -20.11 7.59
N VAL A 154 5.49 -20.45 8.06
CA VAL A 154 4.80 -21.72 7.74
C VAL A 154 3.82 -21.57 6.58
N GLU A 155 2.79 -20.74 6.73
CA GLU A 155 1.70 -20.59 5.72
C GLU A 155 1.81 -19.32 4.87
N GLU A 156 2.76 -18.42 5.19
CA GLU A 156 2.81 -17.07 4.60
C GLU A 156 1.49 -16.30 4.77
N ALA A 157 0.85 -16.43 5.94
CA ALA A 157 -0.41 -15.79 6.28
C ALA A 157 -0.20 -14.31 6.65
N TYR A 158 0.19 -13.48 5.67
CA TYR A 158 0.61 -12.11 5.89
C TYR A 158 -0.46 -11.21 6.51
N SER A 159 -1.75 -11.39 6.15
CA SER A 159 -2.85 -10.63 6.76
C SER A 159 -2.93 -10.84 8.28
N ALA A 160 -2.85 -12.10 8.73
CA ALA A 160 -2.80 -12.44 10.15
C ALA A 160 -1.52 -11.90 10.83
N ALA A 161 -0.37 -12.01 10.15
CA ALA A 161 0.89 -11.49 10.65
C ALA A 161 0.87 -9.97 10.84
N ARG A 162 0.30 -9.21 9.88
CA ARG A 162 0.13 -7.75 9.98
C ARG A 162 -0.81 -7.36 11.12
N ALA A 163 -1.90 -8.10 11.32
CA ALA A 163 -2.82 -7.85 12.44
C ALA A 163 -2.12 -8.03 13.81
N LEU A 164 -1.38 -9.13 13.99
CA LEU A 164 -0.60 -9.37 15.20
C LEU A 164 0.55 -8.37 15.39
N LEU A 165 1.20 -7.97 14.29
CA LEU A 165 2.25 -6.96 14.29
C LEU A 165 1.68 -5.62 14.76
N GLY A 166 0.55 -5.17 14.22
CA GLY A 166 -0.11 -3.93 14.66
C GLY A 166 -0.42 -3.94 16.15
N THR A 167 -0.96 -5.03 16.69
CA THR A 167 -1.18 -5.19 18.14
C THR A 167 0.12 -5.22 18.96
N SER A 168 1.21 -5.75 18.41
CA SER A 168 2.51 -5.76 19.09
C SER A 168 3.14 -4.37 19.10
N LEU A 169 3.06 -3.64 17.98
CA LEU A 169 3.50 -2.26 17.88
C LEU A 169 2.71 -1.35 18.83
N HIS A 170 1.40 -1.56 18.98
CA HIS A 170 0.59 -0.86 19.97
C HIS A 170 1.19 -0.95 21.38
N SER A 171 1.41 -2.19 21.86
CA SER A 171 2.00 -2.47 23.17
C SER A 171 3.42 -1.91 23.33
N LEU A 172 4.26 -2.00 22.30
CA LEU A 172 5.61 -1.43 22.30
C LEU A 172 5.59 0.10 22.39
N GLN A 173 4.68 0.75 21.68
CA GLN A 173 4.57 2.21 21.66
C GLN A 173 4.00 2.73 22.99
N LYS A 174 2.96 2.09 23.54
CA LYS A 174 2.38 2.44 24.85
C LYS A 174 3.40 2.33 25.99
N PHE A 175 4.35 1.38 25.93
CA PHE A 175 5.41 1.29 26.92
C PHE A 175 6.16 2.62 27.11
N TYR A 176 6.49 3.32 26.04
CA TYR A 176 7.23 4.59 26.11
C TYR A 176 6.36 5.76 26.59
N SER A 177 5.04 5.71 26.36
CA SER A 177 4.14 6.76 26.83
C SER A 177 3.64 6.54 28.26
N HIS A 178 3.53 5.29 28.72
CA HIS A 178 2.89 4.92 30.00
C HIS A 178 3.85 4.50 31.11
N SER A 179 5.07 4.08 30.77
CA SER A 179 6.08 3.68 31.77
C SER A 179 6.89 4.88 32.29
N THR A 180 7.68 4.64 33.34
CA THR A 180 8.66 5.59 33.87
C THR A 180 10.02 5.52 33.16
N TRP A 181 10.12 4.86 32.00
CA TRP A 181 11.39 4.59 31.30
C TRP A 181 12.20 5.86 31.03
N ILE A 182 11.55 6.89 30.48
CA ILE A 182 12.18 8.15 30.09
C ILE A 182 12.56 8.97 31.33
N GLU A 183 11.67 9.01 32.32
CA GLU A 183 11.88 9.73 33.58
C GLU A 183 13.07 9.18 34.37
N GLN A 184 13.38 7.89 34.23
CA GLN A 184 14.58 7.28 34.83
C GLN A 184 15.90 7.67 34.13
N GLY A 185 15.84 8.49 33.08
CA GLY A 185 16.99 9.03 32.37
C GLY A 185 17.46 8.16 31.19
N ASN A 186 16.65 7.20 30.74
CA ASN A 186 16.97 6.41 29.56
C ASN A 186 16.72 7.22 28.29
N ALA A 187 17.77 7.34 27.45
CA ALA A 187 17.72 8.10 26.20
C ALA A 187 17.56 7.22 24.95
N GLY A 188 17.60 5.90 25.09
CA GLY A 188 17.43 4.92 24.00
C GLY A 188 16.31 3.93 24.29
N ILE A 189 16.08 3.02 23.35
CA ILE A 189 15.04 1.99 23.44
C ILE A 189 15.44 0.86 24.40
N LEU A 190 14.45 0.13 24.91
CA LEU A 190 14.66 -1.16 25.58
C LEU A 190 14.65 -2.27 24.53
N GLU A 191 15.82 -2.61 23.98
CA GLU A 191 15.97 -3.59 22.89
C GLU A 191 15.38 -4.98 23.21
N ASP A 192 15.43 -5.40 24.47
CA ASP A 192 14.91 -6.70 24.92
C ASP A 192 13.36 -6.76 25.04
N LEU A 193 12.67 -5.61 24.94
CA LEU A 193 11.23 -5.53 25.10
C LEU A 193 10.51 -6.25 23.95
N GLY A 194 9.72 -7.26 24.29
CA GLY A 194 8.93 -8.05 23.35
C GLY A 194 9.72 -9.04 22.49
N ILE A 195 11.03 -9.16 22.69
CA ILE A 195 11.89 -10.15 22.02
C ILE A 195 11.94 -11.45 22.84
N PRO A 196 11.79 -12.63 22.22
CA PRO A 196 11.91 -13.91 22.91
C PRO A 196 13.24 -14.07 23.66
N GLY A 197 13.12 -14.40 24.95
CA GLY A 197 14.27 -14.55 25.85
C GLY A 197 14.89 -13.23 26.32
N GLY A 198 14.37 -12.08 25.88
CA GLY A 198 14.80 -10.74 26.30
C GLY A 198 14.57 -10.49 27.79
N LEU A 199 15.45 -9.71 28.41
CA LEU A 199 15.41 -9.36 29.82
C LEU A 199 14.95 -7.91 30.00
N ILE A 200 13.84 -7.72 30.72
CA ILE A 200 13.42 -6.39 31.17
C ILE A 200 14.13 -6.00 32.48
N PRO A 201 14.35 -4.70 32.74
CA PRO A 201 14.88 -4.22 34.01
C PRO A 201 14.01 -4.66 35.20
N ALA A 202 14.56 -4.56 36.41
CA ALA A 202 13.80 -4.83 37.62
C ALA A 202 12.58 -3.89 37.72
N VAL A 203 11.38 -4.48 37.77
CA VAL A 203 10.13 -3.74 37.96
C VAL A 203 9.91 -3.35 39.42
N ALA A 204 9.21 -2.25 39.65
CA ALA A 204 8.93 -1.74 40.98
C ALA A 204 8.11 -2.73 41.82
N ASN A 205 8.48 -2.90 43.07
CA ASN A 205 7.77 -3.83 43.96
C ASN A 205 6.40 -3.22 44.38
N PRO A 206 5.38 -4.02 44.74
CA PRO A 206 4.06 -3.47 45.13
C PRO A 206 4.08 -2.48 46.31
N THR A 207 5.11 -2.52 47.15
CA THR A 207 5.29 -1.60 48.30
C THR A 207 6.31 -0.50 48.06
N GLU A 208 6.98 -0.49 46.91
CA GLU A 208 7.99 0.50 46.57
C GLU A 208 7.33 1.79 46.12
N ALA A 209 7.76 2.91 46.71
CA ALA A 209 7.32 4.23 46.32
C ALA A 209 8.07 4.65 45.05
N VAL A 210 7.32 4.96 44.00
CA VAL A 210 7.81 5.32 42.66
C VAL A 210 7.51 6.79 42.33
N CYS A 211 6.43 7.34 42.86
CA CYS A 211 6.00 8.71 42.61
C CYS A 211 5.85 9.51 43.90
N THR A 212 5.99 10.83 43.75
CA THR A 212 5.61 11.85 44.72
C THR A 212 4.37 12.61 44.22
N PRO A 213 3.57 13.22 45.10
CA PRO A 213 2.34 13.89 44.68
C PRO A 213 2.62 15.15 43.86
N CYS A 214 1.92 15.28 42.74
CA CYS A 214 1.95 16.46 41.87
C CYS A 214 1.28 17.68 42.52
N PRO A 215 1.51 18.91 41.99
CA PRO A 215 0.87 20.13 42.50
C PRO A 215 -0.67 20.10 42.45
N SER A 216 -1.24 19.40 41.48
CA SER A 216 -2.66 19.15 41.29
C SER A 216 -2.89 17.73 40.77
N SER A 217 -4.12 17.23 40.92
CA SER A 217 -4.52 15.94 40.34
C SER A 217 -4.67 16.00 38.81
N GLN A 218 -4.67 17.19 38.22
CA GLN A 218 -4.92 17.42 36.80
C GLN A 218 -3.96 18.49 36.29
N GLY A 219 -3.53 18.38 35.04
CA GLY A 219 -2.57 19.28 34.42
C GLY A 219 -1.12 18.76 34.48
N GLU A 220 -0.19 19.63 34.13
CA GLU A 220 1.24 19.34 34.09
C GLU A 220 1.76 18.82 35.45
N CYS A 221 2.62 17.79 35.38
CA CYS A 221 3.37 17.30 36.51
C CYS A 221 4.83 17.07 36.11
N THR A 222 5.75 17.69 36.84
CA THR A 222 7.19 17.59 36.61
C THR A 222 7.87 16.99 37.83
N ASP A 223 8.92 16.20 37.59
CA ASP A 223 9.81 15.64 38.63
C ASP A 223 9.09 14.83 39.73
N ASN A 224 7.95 14.20 39.41
CA ASN A 224 7.22 13.39 40.38
C ASN A 224 7.77 11.96 40.52
N VAL A 225 8.43 11.42 39.50
CA VAL A 225 9.06 10.08 39.51
C VAL A 225 10.33 10.09 40.36
N ILE A 226 10.44 9.12 41.28
CA ILE A 226 11.57 8.95 42.18
C ILE A 226 12.67 8.19 41.43
N LEU A 227 13.80 8.86 41.17
CA LEU A 227 14.93 8.27 40.46
C LEU A 227 15.56 7.10 41.23
N GLY A 228 15.91 6.03 40.51
CA GLY A 228 16.58 4.84 41.05
C GLY A 228 15.66 3.78 41.64
N THR A 229 14.34 3.93 41.49
CA THR A 229 13.36 2.88 41.79
C THR A 229 13.29 1.85 40.66
N GLY A 230 12.62 0.72 40.91
CA GLY A 230 12.25 -0.21 39.84
C GLY A 230 11.39 0.44 38.73
N LEU A 231 11.40 -0.14 37.54
CA LEU A 231 10.58 0.28 36.41
C LEU A 231 9.10 0.10 36.73
N SER A 232 8.29 1.13 36.44
CA SER A 232 6.86 1.16 36.77
C SER A 232 6.07 1.75 35.61
N SER A 233 4.75 1.60 35.65
CA SER A 233 3.81 2.25 34.74
C SER A 233 2.64 2.85 35.52
N GLY A 234 2.00 3.85 34.94
CA GLY A 234 0.88 4.53 35.58
C GLY A 234 -0.33 3.62 35.77
N TYR A 235 -0.96 3.65 36.96
CA TYR A 235 -2.26 3.01 37.15
C TYR A 235 -3.36 3.82 36.47
N TYR A 236 -4.29 3.15 35.80
CA TYR A 236 -5.43 3.79 35.15
C TYR A 236 -6.74 3.33 35.82
N ASN A 237 -7.71 4.23 35.97
CA ASN A 237 -9.07 3.89 36.38
C ASN A 237 -10.12 4.73 35.64
N TYR A 238 -11.23 4.11 35.23
CA TYR A 238 -12.36 4.78 34.56
C TYR A 238 -13.69 4.13 34.96
N VAL A 239 -14.80 4.86 34.74
CA VAL A 239 -16.15 4.38 35.00
C VAL A 239 -16.75 3.75 33.74
N ASP A 240 -16.40 2.49 33.47
CA ASP A 240 -17.05 1.67 32.44
C ASP A 240 -17.24 0.22 32.92
N SER A 241 -18.49 -0.26 32.87
CA SER A 241 -18.86 -1.64 33.21
C SER A 241 -18.15 -2.71 32.37
N ILE A 242 -17.66 -2.37 31.18
CA ILE A 242 -16.89 -3.31 30.33
C ILE A 242 -15.47 -3.49 30.89
N GLY A 243 -14.89 -2.45 31.50
CA GLY A 243 -13.52 -2.45 32.02
C GLY A 243 -13.36 -3.03 33.43
N ASP A 244 -14.44 -3.16 34.21
CA ASP A 244 -14.43 -3.60 35.62
C ASP A 244 -13.72 -4.96 35.85
N GLY A 245 -13.59 -5.80 34.82
CA GLY A 245 -12.92 -7.10 34.89
C GLY A 245 -11.43 -7.11 34.55
N PHE A 246 -10.91 -6.07 33.91
CA PHE A 246 -9.52 -6.01 33.40
C PHE A 246 -8.64 -5.05 34.22
N LEU A 247 -9.23 -3.97 34.72
CA LEU A 247 -8.50 -2.91 35.41
C LEU A 247 -7.82 -3.34 36.71
N ILE A 248 -6.59 -2.88 36.90
CA ILE A 248 -5.86 -3.01 38.16
C ILE A 248 -5.99 -1.69 38.94
N PRO A 249 -6.70 -1.66 40.09
CA PRO A 249 -6.92 -0.43 40.83
C PRO A 249 -5.62 0.05 41.50
N LYS A 250 -5.37 1.36 41.41
CA LYS A 250 -4.25 2.01 42.10
C LYS A 250 -4.32 1.75 43.62
N PRO A 251 -3.23 1.29 44.26
CA PRO A 251 -3.19 1.13 45.71
C PRO A 251 -3.48 2.47 46.43
N PRO A 252 -4.31 2.49 47.48
CA PRO A 252 -4.69 3.73 48.17
C PRO A 252 -3.55 4.36 48.98
N THR A 253 -2.44 3.64 49.14
CA THR A 253 -1.21 4.05 49.84
C THR A 253 -0.03 3.36 49.17
N GLY A 254 1.14 3.98 49.13
CA GLY A 254 2.37 3.31 48.68
C GLY A 254 3.18 4.03 47.62
N GLY A 255 3.00 5.34 47.42
CA GLY A 255 3.88 6.09 46.52
C GLY A 255 3.71 5.75 45.05
N LYS A 256 2.53 5.27 44.60
CA LYS A 256 2.36 4.71 43.24
C LYS A 256 1.93 5.78 42.23
N CYS A 257 2.38 5.65 40.99
CA CYS A 257 2.09 6.59 39.93
C CYS A 257 0.71 6.33 39.31
N SER A 258 -0.06 7.37 39.06
CA SER A 258 -1.22 7.28 38.18
C SER A 258 -0.79 7.40 36.73
N HIS A 259 -1.61 6.91 35.79
CA HIS A 259 -1.48 7.23 34.38
C HIS A 259 -1.62 8.75 34.19
N GLY A 260 -2.69 9.32 34.72
CA GLY A 260 -2.94 10.75 34.68
C GLY A 260 -3.91 11.18 33.58
N GLY A 261 -4.34 12.44 33.65
CA GLY A 261 -5.23 13.05 32.67
C GLY A 261 -6.68 13.16 33.12
N ARG A 262 -7.47 13.94 32.39
CA ARG A 262 -8.86 14.27 32.75
C ARG A 262 -9.81 13.07 32.75
N LEU A 263 -9.46 12.01 32.04
CA LEU A 263 -10.24 10.77 31.95
C LEU A 263 -9.78 9.69 32.95
N ASP A 264 -8.75 9.95 33.75
CA ASP A 264 -8.22 9.01 34.75
C ASP A 264 -8.68 9.35 36.17
N ASP A 265 -9.57 8.52 36.72
CA ASP A 265 -10.05 8.66 38.09
C ASP A 265 -8.98 8.31 39.13
N SER A 266 -7.93 7.58 38.75
CA SER A 266 -6.83 7.24 39.65
C SER A 266 -6.03 8.48 40.06
N THR A 267 -6.09 9.57 39.29
CA THR A 267 -5.39 10.84 39.53
C THR A 267 -5.67 11.48 40.89
N ALA A 268 -6.82 11.16 41.49
CA ALA A 268 -7.22 11.68 42.80
C ALA A 268 -6.78 10.77 43.97
N VAL A 269 -6.30 9.55 43.68
CA VAL A 269 -5.77 8.60 44.68
C VAL A 269 -4.37 9.07 45.09
N PRO A 270 -3.98 8.92 46.39
CA PRO A 270 -2.69 9.40 46.92
C PRO A 270 -1.49 9.13 46.03
N GLU A 271 -0.59 10.11 46.02
CA GLU A 271 0.31 10.52 44.95
C GLU A 271 -0.44 10.97 43.71
N ILE A 272 -1.12 12.11 43.87
CA ILE A 272 -2.01 12.71 42.88
C ILE A 272 -1.26 13.12 41.61
N GLY A 273 -1.98 13.19 40.48
CA GLY A 273 -1.44 13.56 39.17
C GLY A 273 -1.23 12.34 38.28
N GLY A 274 -0.10 12.21 37.59
CA GLY A 274 0.24 11.04 36.77
C GLY A 274 1.54 11.17 35.99
N VAL A 275 1.83 10.20 35.12
CA VAL A 275 3.11 10.09 34.37
C VAL A 275 2.95 9.89 32.86
N ASN A 276 1.73 9.85 32.31
CA ASN A 276 1.55 9.57 30.89
C ASN A 276 2.05 10.71 29.99
N LYS A 277 2.51 10.30 28.82
CA LYS A 277 3.10 11.13 27.77
C LYS A 277 2.31 10.98 26.47
N ASP A 278 1.02 10.64 26.56
CA ASP A 278 0.23 10.31 25.39
C ASP A 278 0.08 11.48 24.43
N THR A 279 0.13 12.71 24.94
CA THR A 279 -0.17 13.90 24.18
C THR A 279 0.75 15.06 24.56
N ALA A 280 0.92 16.01 23.64
CA ALA A 280 1.44 17.36 23.92
C ALA A 280 0.40 18.29 24.61
N TYR A 281 -0.72 17.76 25.13
CA TYR A 281 -1.73 18.53 25.86
C TYR A 281 -1.61 18.27 27.38
N PRO A 282 -1.27 19.28 28.21
CA PRO A 282 -1.12 19.14 29.65
C PRO A 282 -2.38 18.62 30.38
N CYS A 283 -3.58 18.85 29.83
CA CYS A 283 -4.82 18.37 30.47
C CYS A 283 -5.05 16.86 30.31
N PHE A 284 -4.43 16.25 29.29
CA PHE A 284 -4.54 14.83 29.00
C PHE A 284 -3.29 14.09 29.47
N SER A 285 -2.13 14.72 29.32
CA SER A 285 -0.84 14.15 29.66
C SER A 285 -0.09 15.02 30.67
N PRO A 286 0.03 14.59 31.94
CA PRO A 286 0.81 15.32 32.92
C PRO A 286 2.25 15.53 32.49
N HIS A 287 2.83 14.56 31.76
CA HIS A 287 4.21 14.61 31.26
C HIS A 287 4.27 14.98 29.77
N HIS A 288 3.35 15.84 29.31
CA HIS A 288 3.27 16.28 27.89
C HIS A 288 4.59 16.78 27.31
N TYR A 289 5.48 17.37 28.13
CA TYR A 289 6.79 17.87 27.71
C TYR A 289 7.79 16.77 27.32
N LEU A 290 7.50 15.50 27.61
CA LEU A 290 8.27 14.33 27.16
C LEU A 290 7.63 13.61 25.97
N HIS A 291 6.50 14.11 25.45
CA HIS A 291 5.74 13.46 24.38
C HIS A 291 6.59 13.21 23.13
N ASP A 292 7.29 14.22 22.62
CA ASP A 292 8.12 14.08 21.41
C ASP A 292 9.24 13.05 21.59
N GLN A 293 9.85 13.02 22.77
CA GLN A 293 10.89 12.03 23.10
C GLN A 293 10.30 10.62 23.19
N ALA A 294 9.11 10.47 23.79
CA ALA A 294 8.42 9.19 23.85
C ALA A 294 8.03 8.68 22.46
N ALA A 295 7.50 9.56 21.60
CA ALA A 295 7.16 9.24 20.23
C ALA A 295 8.39 8.80 19.43
N GLU A 296 9.51 9.52 19.54
CA GLU A 296 10.74 9.15 18.83
C GLU A 296 11.32 7.80 19.32
N LEU A 297 11.31 7.52 20.63
CA LEU A 297 11.70 6.19 21.13
C LEU A 297 10.75 5.08 20.67
N ALA A 298 9.47 5.37 20.55
CA ALA A 298 8.47 4.43 20.04
C ALA A 298 8.67 4.11 18.54
N ILE A 299 9.08 5.11 17.74
CA ILE A 299 9.48 4.93 16.34
C ILE A 299 10.73 4.05 16.27
N GLN A 300 11.78 4.37 17.03
CA GLN A 300 13.02 3.58 17.05
C GLN A 300 12.79 2.14 17.51
N ALA A 301 11.91 1.92 18.48
CA ALA A 301 11.55 0.59 18.95
C ALA A 301 10.76 -0.18 17.89
N THR A 302 9.90 0.50 17.12
CA THR A 302 9.22 -0.07 15.96
C THR A 302 10.23 -0.49 14.90
N GLU A 303 11.21 0.35 14.56
CA GLU A 303 12.28 0.03 13.61
C GLU A 303 13.09 -1.20 14.06
N TYR A 304 13.52 -1.22 15.32
CA TYR A 304 14.27 -2.34 15.88
C TYR A 304 13.47 -3.64 15.90
N TYR A 305 12.18 -3.58 16.23
CA TYR A 305 11.30 -4.75 16.21
C TYR A 305 11.13 -5.29 14.77
N LEU A 306 10.98 -4.41 13.79
CA LEU A 306 10.90 -4.77 12.37
C LEU A 306 12.22 -5.35 11.84
N GLU A 307 13.37 -4.86 12.32
CA GLU A 307 14.69 -5.43 12.01
C GLU A 307 14.83 -6.87 12.55
N ASN A 308 14.34 -7.13 13.77
CA ASN A 308 14.29 -8.49 14.32
C ASN A 308 13.38 -9.41 13.49
N ILE A 309 12.26 -8.90 12.97
CA ILE A 309 11.41 -9.64 12.03
C ILE A 309 12.16 -9.91 10.73
N LEU A 310 12.81 -8.90 10.14
CA LEU A 310 13.63 -9.04 8.92
C LEU A 310 14.71 -10.12 9.08
N ASN A 311 15.38 -10.17 10.23
CA ASN A 311 16.41 -11.17 10.52
C ASN A 311 15.82 -12.57 10.72
N ALA A 312 14.58 -12.70 11.18
CA ALA A 312 13.91 -13.99 11.33
C ALA A 312 13.35 -14.52 10.00
N VAL A 313 12.81 -13.66 9.14
CA VAL A 313 12.06 -14.09 7.95
C VAL A 313 12.86 -13.99 6.65
N GLY A 314 13.93 -13.20 6.62
CA GLY A 314 14.74 -12.93 5.43
C GLY A 314 14.08 -11.95 4.45
N ASP A 315 14.85 -11.51 3.45
CA ASP A 315 14.48 -10.37 2.60
C ASP A 315 13.21 -10.64 1.76
N VAL A 316 13.06 -11.86 1.24
CA VAL A 316 11.91 -12.25 0.41
C VAL A 316 10.60 -12.19 1.19
N LYS A 317 10.54 -12.82 2.37
CA LYS A 317 9.33 -12.84 3.19
C LYS A 317 9.06 -11.49 3.85
N TYR A 318 10.11 -10.70 4.12
CA TYR A 318 9.98 -9.33 4.59
C TYR A 318 9.33 -8.42 3.54
N ARG A 319 9.75 -8.54 2.26
CA ARG A 319 9.06 -7.86 1.14
C ARG A 319 7.59 -8.25 1.05
N ARG A 320 7.25 -9.53 1.25
CA ARG A 320 5.86 -10.02 1.19
C ARG A 320 5.00 -9.54 2.35
N LEU A 321 5.58 -9.40 3.56
CA LEU A 321 4.88 -8.84 4.72
C LEU A 321 4.31 -7.43 4.43
N PHE A 322 5.08 -6.62 3.70
CA PHE A 322 4.74 -5.26 3.31
C PHE A 322 4.18 -5.12 1.89
N ASP A 323 3.92 -6.23 1.18
CA ASP A 323 3.50 -6.21 -0.23
C ASP A 323 4.35 -5.28 -1.12
N LEU A 324 5.68 -5.32 -0.95
CA LEU A 324 6.59 -4.40 -1.64
C LEU A 324 6.81 -4.70 -3.11
N TYR A 325 6.24 -5.74 -3.70
CA TYR A 325 6.63 -6.18 -5.04
C TYR A 325 5.96 -5.38 -6.16
N MET A 326 6.59 -5.42 -7.34
CA MET A 326 6.14 -4.77 -8.57
C MET A 326 5.01 -5.51 -9.28
N GLY A 327 4.90 -6.82 -9.05
CA GLY A 327 4.04 -7.71 -9.82
C GLY A 327 2.61 -7.80 -9.28
N SER A 328 1.76 -8.39 -10.09
CA SER A 328 0.41 -8.81 -9.69
C SER A 328 0.39 -10.31 -9.39
N ALA A 329 -0.71 -10.74 -8.78
CA ALA A 329 -1.03 -12.15 -8.66
C ALA A 329 -2.02 -12.54 -9.76
N LEU A 330 -1.71 -13.60 -10.51
CA LEU A 330 -2.66 -14.21 -11.43
C LEU A 330 -3.43 -15.30 -10.68
N SER A 331 -4.63 -14.96 -10.19
CA SER A 331 -5.49 -15.88 -9.46
C SER A 331 -6.65 -16.40 -10.32
N ILE A 332 -6.69 -17.72 -10.50
CA ILE A 332 -7.70 -18.40 -11.33
C ILE A 332 -8.46 -19.43 -10.50
N CYS A 333 -9.79 -19.29 -10.48
CA CYS A 333 -10.73 -20.34 -10.09
C CYS A 333 -11.33 -20.93 -11.35
N ILE A 334 -11.26 -22.25 -11.54
CA ILE A 334 -11.82 -22.88 -12.74
C ILE A 334 -12.69 -24.07 -12.42
N ASP A 335 -13.91 -24.06 -12.94
CA ASP A 335 -14.76 -25.22 -12.92
C ASP A 335 -14.16 -26.35 -13.77
N THR A 336 -14.19 -27.54 -13.21
CA THR A 336 -13.71 -28.78 -13.83
C THR A 336 -14.82 -29.83 -13.94
N THR A 337 -16.09 -29.41 -14.00
CA THR A 337 -17.21 -30.31 -14.31
C THR A 337 -17.18 -30.80 -15.77
N GLY A 338 -18.00 -31.82 -16.06
CA GLY A 338 -18.05 -32.50 -17.35
C GLY A 338 -18.44 -31.61 -18.53
N SER A 339 -19.21 -30.55 -18.28
CA SER A 339 -19.62 -29.56 -19.28
C SER A 339 -18.45 -28.67 -19.72
N MET A 340 -17.51 -28.37 -18.83
CA MET A 340 -16.33 -27.54 -19.09
C MET A 340 -15.27 -28.20 -19.99
N GLN A 341 -15.51 -29.39 -20.55
CA GLN A 341 -14.47 -30.16 -21.26
C GLN A 341 -13.86 -29.42 -22.46
N ASP A 342 -14.68 -28.75 -23.28
CA ASP A 342 -14.19 -27.96 -24.43
C ASP A 342 -13.57 -26.63 -23.97
N ASP A 343 -14.13 -26.06 -22.90
CA ASP A 343 -13.77 -24.75 -22.35
C ASP A 343 -12.42 -24.76 -21.62
N ILE A 344 -12.09 -25.85 -20.91
CA ILE A 344 -10.80 -26.04 -20.24
C ILE A 344 -9.64 -25.99 -21.24
N ASP A 345 -9.81 -26.58 -22.43
CA ASP A 345 -8.76 -26.58 -23.45
C ASP A 345 -8.49 -25.15 -23.98
N ALA A 346 -9.52 -24.30 -24.05
CA ALA A 346 -9.37 -22.88 -24.39
C ALA A 346 -8.65 -22.11 -23.28
N VAL A 347 -9.04 -22.31 -22.00
CA VAL A 347 -8.39 -21.66 -20.86
C VAL A 347 -6.90 -22.04 -20.77
N LYS A 348 -6.54 -23.31 -21.00
CA LYS A 348 -5.13 -23.74 -21.03
C LYS A 348 -4.29 -22.96 -22.03
N ALA A 349 -4.81 -22.76 -23.24
CA ALA A 349 -4.10 -22.02 -24.28
C ALA A 349 -3.94 -20.54 -23.91
N GLN A 350 -4.98 -19.93 -23.33
CA GLN A 350 -5.00 -18.52 -22.91
C GLN A 350 -4.04 -18.24 -21.76
N VAL A 351 -4.08 -19.07 -20.72
CA VAL A 351 -3.20 -18.92 -19.56
C VAL A 351 -1.74 -19.06 -19.98
N ALA A 352 -1.44 -19.98 -20.90
CA ALA A 352 -0.10 -20.08 -21.47
C ALA A 352 0.34 -18.81 -22.19
N GLU A 353 -0.56 -18.13 -22.91
CA GLU A 353 -0.25 -16.86 -23.56
C GLU A 353 0.01 -15.74 -22.55
N ILE A 354 -0.82 -15.61 -21.51
CA ILE A 354 -0.66 -14.60 -20.45
C ILE A 354 0.68 -14.81 -19.71
N VAL A 355 0.96 -16.03 -19.27
CA VAL A 355 2.20 -16.35 -18.51
C VAL A 355 3.46 -16.08 -19.35
N ASN A 356 3.39 -16.25 -20.68
CA ASN A 356 4.53 -15.97 -21.56
C ASN A 356 4.73 -14.48 -21.86
N ASN A 357 3.69 -13.65 -21.74
CA ASN A 357 3.72 -12.25 -22.15
C ASN A 357 3.69 -11.27 -20.97
N VAL A 358 3.26 -11.70 -19.78
CA VAL A 358 3.10 -10.84 -18.60
C VAL A 358 3.95 -11.35 -17.45
N GLU A 359 4.85 -10.50 -16.98
CA GLU A 359 5.63 -10.76 -15.78
C GLU A 359 4.70 -10.78 -14.56
N THR A 360 4.53 -11.96 -13.97
CA THR A 360 3.65 -12.19 -12.82
C THR A 360 4.49 -12.76 -11.69
N GLU A 361 4.27 -12.25 -10.49
CA GLU A 361 5.12 -12.59 -9.34
C GLU A 361 4.54 -13.77 -8.54
N LEU A 362 3.22 -13.94 -8.57
CA LEU A 362 2.54 -15.01 -7.87
C LEU A 362 1.42 -15.59 -8.73
N TYR A 363 1.42 -16.91 -8.87
CA TYR A 363 0.40 -17.65 -9.60
C TYR A 363 -0.44 -18.48 -8.65
N ILE A 364 -1.76 -18.36 -8.75
CA ILE A 364 -2.73 -19.06 -7.92
C ILE A 364 -3.74 -19.78 -8.82
N LEU A 365 -3.87 -21.10 -8.65
CA LEU A 365 -4.86 -21.93 -9.35
C LEU A 365 -5.70 -22.71 -8.35
N VAL A 366 -7.02 -22.59 -8.47
CA VAL A 366 -8.00 -23.37 -7.71
C VAL A 366 -8.97 -24.04 -8.68
N PRO A 367 -8.70 -25.30 -9.09
CA PRO A 367 -9.70 -26.10 -9.78
C PRO A 367 -10.80 -26.50 -8.81
N TYR A 368 -12.04 -26.56 -9.27
CA TYR A 368 -13.14 -26.97 -8.40
C TYR A 368 -14.14 -27.86 -9.10
N ASN A 369 -14.68 -28.78 -8.30
CA ASN A 369 -15.83 -29.62 -8.57
C ASN A 369 -16.29 -30.27 -7.25
N SER A 370 -17.37 -31.05 -7.27
CA SER A 370 -17.85 -31.83 -6.13
C SER A 370 -17.32 -33.28 -6.17
N PRO A 371 -16.87 -33.86 -5.03
CA PRO A 371 -17.01 -33.37 -3.66
C PRO A 371 -15.77 -32.65 -3.10
N VAL A 372 -14.75 -32.36 -3.92
CA VAL A 372 -13.46 -31.80 -3.45
C VAL A 372 -13.11 -30.55 -4.24
N VAL A 373 -12.85 -29.46 -3.53
CA VAL A 373 -12.26 -28.23 -4.07
C VAL A 373 -10.74 -28.32 -4.03
N GLY A 374 -10.08 -27.86 -5.08
CA GLY A 374 -8.62 -27.88 -5.22
C GLY A 374 -8.08 -29.10 -5.97
N PRO A 375 -6.77 -29.37 -5.88
CA PRO A 375 -5.81 -28.75 -4.95
C PRO A 375 -5.47 -27.29 -5.31
N LEU A 376 -5.24 -26.47 -4.28
CA LEU A 376 -4.66 -25.12 -4.43
C LEU A 376 -3.22 -25.24 -4.93
N THR A 377 -2.91 -24.52 -6.01
CA THR A 377 -1.52 -24.26 -6.44
C THR A 377 -1.21 -22.80 -6.14
N LYS A 378 -0.15 -22.53 -5.38
CA LYS A 378 0.40 -21.18 -5.11
C LYS A 378 1.90 -21.25 -5.37
N THR A 379 2.41 -20.48 -6.35
CA THR A 379 3.82 -20.55 -6.75
C THR A 379 4.28 -19.26 -7.43
N ASP A 380 5.57 -18.94 -7.30
CA ASP A 380 6.27 -17.89 -8.06
C ASP A 380 6.96 -18.46 -9.32
N ASP A 381 6.90 -19.78 -9.54
CA ASP A 381 7.47 -20.43 -10.72
C ASP A 381 6.40 -20.57 -11.84
N PRO A 382 6.58 -19.86 -12.98
CA PRO A 382 5.63 -19.92 -14.09
C PRO A 382 5.47 -21.33 -14.67
N GLN A 383 6.53 -22.15 -14.65
CA GLN A 383 6.46 -23.51 -15.20
C GLN A 383 5.65 -24.44 -14.29
N VAL A 384 5.79 -24.32 -12.96
CA VAL A 384 4.98 -25.08 -12.00
C VAL A 384 3.50 -24.75 -12.17
N PHE A 385 3.17 -23.47 -12.37
CA PHE A 385 1.80 -23.05 -12.63
C PHE A 385 1.27 -23.59 -13.96
N LEU A 386 2.03 -23.47 -15.05
CA LEU A 386 1.63 -24.01 -16.35
C LEU A 386 1.45 -25.52 -16.32
N ASP A 387 2.27 -26.26 -15.58
CA ASP A 387 2.11 -27.71 -15.40
C ASP A 387 0.79 -28.03 -14.67
N ALA A 388 0.43 -27.26 -13.64
CA ALA A 388 -0.85 -27.41 -12.93
C ALA A 388 -2.05 -27.10 -13.83
N VAL A 389 -1.97 -26.03 -14.63
CA VAL A 389 -3.00 -25.66 -15.62
C VAL A 389 -3.15 -26.74 -16.69
N ASN A 390 -2.05 -27.25 -17.23
CA ASN A 390 -2.07 -28.30 -18.25
C ASN A 390 -2.64 -29.63 -17.72
N ALA A 391 -2.54 -29.87 -16.42
CA ALA A 391 -3.09 -31.04 -15.74
C ALA A 391 -4.62 -30.99 -15.54
N LEU A 392 -5.29 -29.86 -15.79
CA LEU A 392 -6.75 -29.74 -15.65
C LEU A 392 -7.50 -30.72 -16.57
N TYR A 393 -8.56 -31.35 -16.07
CA TYR A 393 -9.45 -32.20 -16.85
C TYR A 393 -10.87 -32.19 -16.28
N ALA A 394 -11.87 -32.38 -17.15
CA ALA A 394 -13.27 -32.37 -16.76
C ALA A 394 -13.70 -33.67 -16.06
N THR A 395 -14.59 -33.56 -15.06
CA THR A 395 -15.16 -34.67 -14.29
C THR A 395 -16.65 -34.53 -14.10
N ASN A 396 -17.40 -35.64 -14.05
CA ASN A 396 -18.87 -35.57 -13.90
C ASN A 396 -19.27 -35.37 -12.44
N SER A 397 -19.63 -34.14 -12.09
CA SER A 397 -19.91 -33.71 -10.71
C SER A 397 -20.68 -32.39 -10.68
N ASP A 398 -21.07 -31.95 -9.48
CA ASP A 398 -21.67 -30.63 -9.21
C ASP A 398 -20.59 -29.55 -8.99
N GLU A 399 -20.96 -28.26 -9.11
CA GLU A 399 -20.07 -27.11 -8.90
C GLU A 399 -20.06 -26.58 -7.45
N LEU A 400 -18.88 -26.27 -6.92
CA LEU A 400 -18.65 -25.68 -5.59
C LEU A 400 -17.93 -24.33 -5.69
N PHE A 401 -18.53 -23.40 -6.43
CA PHE A 401 -17.95 -22.09 -6.78
C PHE A 401 -17.53 -21.28 -5.54
N CYS A 402 -18.40 -21.14 -4.54
CA CYS A 402 -18.09 -20.26 -3.40
C CYS A 402 -16.99 -20.86 -2.53
N ALA A 403 -16.98 -22.17 -2.32
CA ALA A 403 -15.90 -22.84 -1.61
C ALA A 403 -14.55 -22.71 -2.35
N ALA A 404 -14.55 -22.73 -3.68
CA ALA A 404 -13.36 -22.47 -4.49
C ALA A 404 -12.88 -21.02 -4.35
N LEU A 405 -13.80 -20.06 -4.45
CA LEU A 405 -13.50 -18.66 -4.27
C LEU A 405 -12.96 -18.36 -2.86
N GLN A 406 -13.50 -19.00 -1.81
CA GLN A 406 -12.97 -18.88 -0.45
C GLN A 406 -11.50 -19.32 -0.37
N LEU A 407 -11.16 -20.44 -1.01
CA LEU A 407 -9.79 -20.95 -1.06
C LEU A 407 -8.86 -20.08 -1.91
N ALA A 408 -9.37 -19.46 -2.98
CA ALA A 408 -8.59 -18.51 -3.77
C ALA A 408 -8.34 -17.21 -3.01
N LEU A 409 -9.34 -16.69 -2.28
CA LEU A 409 -9.21 -15.50 -1.45
C LEU A 409 -8.22 -15.68 -0.29
N SER A 410 -8.09 -16.89 0.26
CA SER A 410 -7.09 -17.15 1.31
C SER A 410 -5.64 -17.18 0.77
N ALA A 411 -5.46 -17.41 -0.53
CA ALA A 411 -4.15 -17.43 -1.19
C ALA A 411 -3.80 -16.13 -1.93
N THR A 412 -4.82 -15.40 -2.40
CA THR A 412 -4.67 -14.18 -3.20
C THR A 412 -4.30 -13.00 -2.30
N PRO A 413 -3.20 -12.27 -2.60
CA PRO A 413 -2.86 -11.03 -1.90
C PRO A 413 -4.02 -10.03 -1.96
N ASP A 414 -4.14 -9.18 -0.95
CA ASP A 414 -5.16 -8.12 -0.93
C ASP A 414 -5.04 -7.23 -2.19
N TYR A 415 -6.18 -6.74 -2.70
CA TYR A 415 -6.32 -6.00 -3.95
C TYR A 415 -5.88 -6.77 -5.21
N GLY A 416 -5.79 -8.09 -5.10
CA GLY A 416 -5.64 -8.97 -6.23
C GLY A 416 -6.90 -9.05 -7.09
N SER A 417 -6.72 -9.56 -8.30
CA SER A 417 -7.82 -9.88 -9.21
C SER A 417 -7.98 -11.39 -9.27
N ILE A 418 -9.20 -11.88 -9.02
CA ILE A 418 -9.54 -13.31 -9.12
C ILE A 418 -10.45 -13.50 -10.33
N PHE A 419 -10.04 -14.38 -11.24
CA PHE A 419 -10.79 -14.75 -12.44
C PHE A 419 -11.44 -16.12 -12.24
N CYS A 420 -12.77 -16.16 -12.24
CA CYS A 420 -13.54 -17.39 -12.04
C CYS A 420 -14.23 -17.84 -13.33
N PHE A 421 -13.98 -19.07 -13.78
CA PHE A 421 -14.56 -19.67 -14.98
C PHE A 421 -15.62 -20.73 -14.64
N THR A 422 -16.84 -20.60 -15.18
CA THR A 422 -17.99 -21.49 -14.90
C THR A 422 -19.01 -21.52 -16.05
N ASP A 423 -19.79 -22.60 -16.17
CA ASP A 423 -20.90 -22.74 -17.14
C ASP A 423 -22.28 -23.05 -16.52
N ASP A 424 -22.36 -23.14 -15.18
CA ASP A 424 -23.59 -23.35 -14.42
C ASP A 424 -23.67 -22.41 -13.20
N ARG A 425 -24.68 -22.62 -12.36
CA ARG A 425 -24.94 -21.88 -11.12
C ARG A 425 -24.09 -22.37 -9.95
N ALA A 426 -23.68 -21.44 -9.09
CA ALA A 426 -23.04 -21.71 -7.81
C ALA A 426 -24.00 -22.44 -6.85
N GLN A 427 -23.84 -23.76 -6.69
CA GLN A 427 -24.76 -24.57 -5.89
C GLN A 427 -24.67 -24.31 -4.38
N ASP A 428 -23.50 -23.85 -3.92
CA ASP A 428 -23.18 -23.51 -2.53
C ASP A 428 -23.41 -22.03 -2.19
N ALA A 429 -23.94 -21.23 -3.12
CA ALA A 429 -24.19 -19.80 -2.93
C ALA A 429 -25.15 -19.49 -1.77
N ALA A 430 -26.11 -20.38 -1.49
CA ALA A 430 -27.05 -20.18 -0.39
C ALA A 430 -26.35 -20.17 0.99
N GLU A 431 -25.21 -20.86 1.12
CA GLU A 431 -24.48 -21.02 2.37
C GLU A 431 -23.27 -20.07 2.47
N LEU A 432 -22.57 -19.84 1.35
CA LEU A 432 -21.25 -19.21 1.34
C LEU A 432 -21.16 -17.85 0.61
N MET A 433 -22.15 -17.46 -0.20
CA MET A 433 -22.02 -16.24 -1.05
C MET A 433 -21.73 -14.98 -0.23
N GLU A 434 -22.41 -14.80 0.91
CA GLU A 434 -22.22 -13.62 1.75
C GLU A 434 -20.87 -13.62 2.49
N SER A 435 -20.34 -14.80 2.85
CA SER A 435 -19.04 -14.90 3.53
C SER A 435 -17.90 -14.62 2.55
N VAL A 436 -17.94 -15.20 1.35
CA VAL A 436 -16.92 -14.92 0.32
C VAL A 436 -16.99 -13.49 -0.19
N THR A 437 -18.19 -12.91 -0.32
CA THR A 437 -18.34 -11.50 -0.67
C THR A 437 -17.74 -10.60 0.40
N ALA A 438 -18.00 -10.88 1.69
CA ALA A 438 -17.44 -10.11 2.78
C ALA A 438 -15.91 -10.22 2.86
N LEU A 439 -15.35 -11.42 2.63
CA LEU A 439 -13.90 -11.61 2.58
C LEU A 439 -13.27 -10.87 1.40
N ALA A 440 -13.86 -10.98 0.20
CA ALA A 440 -13.40 -10.26 -0.98
C ALA A 440 -13.49 -8.74 -0.81
N GLN A 441 -14.54 -8.22 -0.17
CA GLN A 441 -14.66 -6.78 0.15
C GLN A 441 -13.61 -6.33 1.17
N LEU A 442 -13.35 -7.14 2.21
CA LEU A 442 -12.35 -6.84 3.23
C LEU A 442 -10.93 -6.82 2.67
N GLN A 443 -10.61 -7.78 1.79
CA GLN A 443 -9.32 -7.85 1.08
C GLN A 443 -9.29 -6.93 -0.15
N HIS A 444 -10.42 -6.34 -0.51
CA HIS A 444 -10.67 -5.62 -1.76
C HIS A 444 -10.22 -6.35 -3.03
N ASN A 445 -10.34 -7.67 -3.00
CA ASN A 445 -10.06 -8.50 -4.16
C ASN A 445 -11.21 -8.37 -5.15
N SER A 446 -10.91 -7.99 -6.38
CA SER A 446 -11.91 -7.93 -7.44
C SER A 446 -12.21 -9.34 -7.94
N VAL A 447 -13.48 -9.71 -7.97
CA VAL A 447 -13.90 -11.03 -8.47
C VAL A 447 -14.54 -10.85 -9.83
N THR A 448 -13.84 -11.29 -10.87
CA THR A 448 -14.34 -11.31 -12.24
C THR A 448 -14.83 -12.71 -12.58
N VAL A 449 -16.08 -12.82 -13.02
CA VAL A 449 -16.68 -14.11 -13.38
C VAL A 449 -16.87 -14.16 -14.90
N ILE A 450 -16.27 -15.17 -15.53
CA ILE A 450 -16.40 -15.47 -16.94
C ILE A 450 -17.34 -16.68 -17.08
N LEU A 451 -18.49 -16.45 -17.73
CA LEU A 451 -19.56 -17.43 -17.92
C LEU A 451 -19.69 -17.85 -19.39
N SER A 452 -19.70 -19.16 -19.63
CA SER A 452 -20.08 -19.76 -20.92
C SER A 452 -21.53 -20.27 -20.91
N ASP A 453 -22.18 -20.30 -22.08
CA ASP A 453 -23.40 -21.08 -22.40
C ASP A 453 -24.71 -20.87 -21.59
N ILE A 454 -24.82 -19.94 -20.63
CA ILE A 454 -26.06 -19.74 -19.85
C ILE A 454 -27.18 -19.00 -20.61
N LEU A 455 -26.86 -18.00 -21.45
CA LEU A 455 -27.88 -17.22 -22.18
C LEU A 455 -28.66 -18.06 -23.23
N GLN A 456 -28.10 -19.18 -23.70
CA GLN A 456 -28.81 -20.12 -24.57
C GLN A 456 -29.78 -21.02 -23.78
N LYS A 457 -29.45 -21.39 -22.54
CA LYS A 457 -30.28 -22.22 -21.65
C LYS A 457 -31.55 -21.49 -21.17
N GLU A 458 -31.58 -20.15 -21.14
CA GLU A 458 -32.79 -19.36 -20.85
C GLU A 458 -33.86 -19.44 -21.95
N ASN A 459 -33.47 -19.72 -23.20
CA ASN A 459 -34.38 -19.76 -24.35
C ASN A 459 -34.94 -21.16 -24.64
N GLU A 460 -34.58 -22.19 -23.86
CA GLU A 460 -35.17 -23.53 -24.01
C GLU A 460 -36.54 -23.63 -23.32
N PRO A 461 -37.59 -24.11 -24.02
CA PRO A 461 -38.87 -24.41 -23.38
C PRO A 461 -38.65 -25.54 -22.36
N LYS A 462 -38.95 -25.27 -21.09
CA LYS A 462 -38.89 -26.26 -19.99
C LYS A 462 -39.90 -27.39 -20.22
N GLU A 463 -39.57 -28.36 -21.07
CA GLU A 463 -40.24 -29.66 -21.12
C GLU A 463 -39.51 -30.66 -20.23
N GLY A 464 -40.12 -30.95 -19.08
CA GLY A 464 -39.96 -32.23 -18.41
C GLY A 464 -38.80 -32.39 -17.42
N TYR A 465 -38.80 -31.66 -16.31
CA TYR A 465 -38.18 -32.15 -15.07
C TYR A 465 -39.17 -32.07 -13.91
N GLY A 466 -39.42 -33.23 -13.31
CA GLY A 466 -40.41 -33.45 -12.26
C GLY A 466 -40.10 -32.74 -10.96
N GLU A 467 -41.18 -32.48 -10.22
CA GLU A 467 -41.22 -31.94 -8.86
C GLU A 467 -40.19 -32.60 -7.93
N LYS A 468 -39.21 -31.82 -7.44
CA LYS A 468 -38.77 -31.70 -6.03
C LYS A 468 -37.40 -31.01 -5.93
N SER A 469 -37.43 -29.69 -5.74
CA SER A 469 -36.50 -28.93 -4.88
C SER A 469 -37.18 -27.61 -4.49
N PRO A 470 -37.05 -27.13 -3.25
CA PRO A 470 -37.56 -25.81 -2.88
C PRO A 470 -36.83 -24.78 -3.74
N ARG A 471 -37.59 -24.04 -4.55
CA ARG A 471 -37.06 -22.99 -5.41
C ARG A 471 -36.49 -21.87 -4.55
N LEU A 472 -35.18 -21.67 -4.56
CA LEU A 472 -34.62 -20.32 -4.40
C LEU A 472 -34.98 -19.56 -5.69
N PRO A 473 -35.56 -18.35 -5.60
CA PRO A 473 -36.15 -17.65 -6.74
C PRO A 473 -35.15 -16.70 -7.44
N VAL A 474 -33.89 -17.09 -7.59
CA VAL A 474 -32.82 -16.23 -8.12
C VAL A 474 -32.22 -16.86 -9.36
N ASP A 475 -32.06 -16.07 -10.42
CA ASP A 475 -31.41 -16.45 -11.67
C ASP A 475 -29.93 -16.79 -11.40
N PRO A 476 -29.33 -17.83 -12.03
CA PRO A 476 -27.89 -18.06 -11.97
C PRO A 476 -27.05 -16.81 -12.23
N ILE A 477 -27.48 -15.95 -13.16
CA ILE A 477 -26.78 -14.70 -13.52
C ILE A 477 -26.80 -13.68 -12.37
N ASP A 478 -27.89 -13.61 -11.60
CA ASP A 478 -28.03 -12.62 -10.51
C ASP A 478 -27.04 -12.88 -9.37
N GLN A 479 -26.67 -14.15 -9.13
CA GLN A 479 -25.70 -14.51 -8.08
C GLN A 479 -24.29 -14.04 -8.43
N TYR A 480 -23.86 -14.27 -9.68
CA TYR A 480 -22.56 -13.82 -10.16
C TYR A 480 -22.51 -12.30 -10.28
N ARG A 481 -23.59 -11.68 -10.78
CA ARG A 481 -23.72 -10.21 -10.83
C ARG A 481 -23.58 -9.58 -9.44
N TYR A 482 -24.21 -10.16 -8.42
CA TYR A 482 -24.10 -9.67 -7.05
C TYR A 482 -22.65 -9.61 -6.56
N ILE A 483 -21.88 -10.68 -6.73
CA ILE A 483 -20.50 -10.71 -6.23
C ILE A 483 -19.54 -9.85 -7.06
N THR A 484 -19.70 -9.80 -8.39
CA THR A 484 -18.87 -8.94 -9.25
C THR A 484 -19.12 -7.46 -8.93
N GLU A 485 -20.39 -7.04 -8.80
CA GLU A 485 -20.75 -5.67 -8.41
C GLU A 485 -20.25 -5.31 -7.00
N ALA A 486 -20.39 -6.22 -6.04
CA ALA A 486 -19.99 -6.00 -4.66
C ALA A 486 -18.46 -5.88 -4.49
N THR A 487 -17.68 -6.49 -5.37
CA THR A 487 -16.21 -6.54 -5.30
C THR A 487 -15.52 -5.62 -6.31
N GLY A 488 -16.28 -4.97 -7.19
CA GLY A 488 -15.72 -4.13 -8.26
C GLY A 488 -15.13 -4.91 -9.43
N GLY A 489 -15.41 -6.21 -9.52
CA GLY A 489 -15.04 -7.06 -10.66
C GLY A 489 -16.08 -7.02 -11.79
N LEU A 490 -15.86 -7.84 -12.82
CA LEU A 490 -16.70 -7.87 -14.02
C LEU A 490 -17.48 -9.17 -14.16
N LEU A 491 -18.67 -9.08 -14.73
CA LEU A 491 -19.44 -10.24 -15.19
C LEU A 491 -19.33 -10.30 -16.70
N ILE A 492 -18.71 -11.36 -17.24
CA ILE A 492 -18.50 -11.52 -18.68
C ILE A 492 -19.26 -12.75 -19.13
N SER A 493 -20.17 -12.58 -20.09
CA SER A 493 -20.92 -13.68 -20.68
C SER A 493 -20.53 -13.85 -22.15
N THR A 494 -20.12 -15.07 -22.49
CA THR A 494 -19.69 -15.46 -23.84
C THR A 494 -20.44 -16.71 -24.30
N ASP A 495 -20.59 -16.90 -25.61
CA ASP A 495 -21.16 -18.16 -26.14
C ASP A 495 -20.22 -19.34 -25.89
N LYS A 496 -18.91 -19.14 -26.05
CA LYS A 496 -17.83 -20.04 -25.64
C LYS A 496 -16.63 -19.17 -25.22
N PHE A 497 -15.73 -19.71 -24.40
CA PHE A 497 -14.49 -19.02 -24.05
C PHE A 497 -13.60 -18.82 -25.29
N ASP A 498 -13.76 -17.69 -26.00
CA ASP A 498 -12.86 -17.29 -27.07
C ASP A 498 -11.55 -16.76 -26.48
N VAL A 499 -10.44 -17.20 -27.07
CA VAL A 499 -9.07 -16.90 -26.64
C VAL A 499 -8.79 -15.39 -26.71
N ALA A 500 -9.26 -14.71 -27.76
CA ALA A 500 -9.00 -13.29 -27.94
C ALA A 500 -9.69 -12.43 -26.86
N ASP A 501 -10.89 -12.81 -26.42
CA ASP A 501 -11.68 -12.01 -25.48
C ASP A 501 -11.13 -12.10 -24.05
N ILE A 502 -10.66 -13.27 -23.63
CA ILE A 502 -10.24 -13.51 -22.25
C ILE A 502 -8.80 -13.03 -22.00
N VAL A 503 -7.88 -13.21 -22.96
CA VAL A 503 -6.48 -12.75 -22.81
C VAL A 503 -6.41 -11.24 -22.60
N GLY A 504 -7.21 -10.49 -23.36
CA GLY A 504 -7.30 -9.04 -23.23
C GLY A 504 -7.84 -8.56 -21.88
N ILE A 505 -8.84 -9.26 -21.34
CA ILE A 505 -9.47 -8.94 -20.05
C ILE A 505 -8.55 -9.31 -18.89
N MET A 506 -7.94 -10.49 -18.93
CA MET A 506 -7.05 -10.97 -17.88
C MET A 506 -5.74 -10.19 -17.87
N GLY A 507 -5.16 -9.86 -19.03
CA GLY A 507 -3.93 -9.08 -19.13
C GLY A 507 -4.03 -7.70 -18.46
N GLY A 508 -5.19 -7.02 -18.59
CA GLY A 508 -5.43 -5.73 -17.93
C GLY A 508 -5.62 -5.82 -16.40
N GLY A 509 -6.14 -6.94 -15.88
CA GLY A 509 -6.32 -7.14 -14.42
C GLY A 509 -5.06 -7.61 -13.68
N VAL A 510 -3.99 -7.86 -14.42
CA VAL A 510 -2.63 -8.20 -13.96
C VAL A 510 -1.74 -6.94 -13.93
N ALA A 511 -2.24 -5.77 -14.38
CA ALA A 511 -1.53 -4.49 -14.27
C ALA A 511 -1.70 -3.87 -12.87
N THR A 512 -0.62 -3.36 -12.27
CA THR A 512 -0.60 -2.94 -10.85
C THR A 512 -1.06 -1.50 -10.58
N SER A 513 -1.23 -0.68 -11.63
CA SER A 513 -1.58 0.75 -11.57
C SER A 513 -2.94 1.10 -12.18
N THR A 514 -3.86 0.13 -12.24
CA THR A 514 -5.20 0.34 -12.79
C THR A 514 -6.12 1.09 -11.81
N VAL A 515 -6.66 2.22 -12.26
CA VAL A 515 -7.66 3.03 -11.55
C VAL A 515 -9.00 3.04 -12.30
N THR A 516 -10.09 3.27 -11.58
CA THR A 516 -11.42 3.42 -12.19
C THR A 516 -11.80 4.90 -12.29
N ILE A 517 -12.13 5.37 -13.49
CA ILE A 517 -12.57 6.76 -13.75
C ILE A 517 -14.09 6.84 -13.77
N VAL A 518 -14.73 5.92 -14.51
CA VAL A 518 -16.19 5.85 -14.65
C VAL A 518 -16.62 4.39 -14.51
N ASN A 519 -17.67 4.15 -13.73
CA ASN A 519 -18.33 2.84 -13.67
C ASN A 519 -19.85 3.04 -13.60
N LEU A 520 -20.57 2.58 -14.62
CA LEU A 520 -22.02 2.69 -14.75
C LEU A 520 -22.59 1.32 -15.09
N ILE A 521 -23.41 0.77 -14.20
CA ILE A 521 -23.82 -0.64 -14.24
C ILE A 521 -25.33 -0.73 -14.52
N ASP A 522 -25.71 -1.62 -15.44
CA ASP A 522 -27.11 -1.97 -15.74
C ASP A 522 -27.96 -0.72 -16.10
N ILE A 523 -27.36 0.20 -16.86
CA ILE A 523 -28.01 1.41 -17.35
C ILE A 523 -28.83 1.12 -18.61
N SER A 524 -29.89 1.90 -18.81
CA SER A 524 -30.75 1.79 -19.99
C SER A 524 -30.89 3.11 -20.74
N GLY A 525 -31.20 3.01 -22.03
CA GLY A 525 -31.44 4.16 -22.90
C GLY A 525 -30.16 4.92 -23.31
N PRO A 526 -30.32 6.03 -24.03
CA PRO A 526 -29.20 6.84 -24.49
C PRO A 526 -28.46 7.48 -23.31
N ARG A 527 -27.13 7.46 -23.35
CA ARG A 527 -26.27 8.16 -22.38
C ARG A 527 -25.23 9.01 -23.08
N ASP A 528 -24.76 9.99 -22.32
CA ASP A 528 -23.75 10.96 -22.71
C ASP A 528 -22.93 11.24 -21.45
N ASN A 529 -21.72 10.68 -21.40
CA ASN A 529 -20.88 10.69 -20.20
C ASN A 529 -19.55 11.39 -20.48
N GLU A 530 -19.11 12.20 -19.52
CA GLU A 530 -17.79 12.81 -19.54
C GLU A 530 -16.75 11.86 -18.94
N VAL A 531 -15.62 11.73 -19.61
CA VAL A 531 -14.45 10.97 -19.17
C VAL A 531 -13.30 11.96 -18.99
N LEU A 532 -12.84 12.12 -17.74
CA LEU A 532 -11.77 13.06 -17.40
C LEU A 532 -10.43 12.33 -17.44
N ILE A 533 -9.56 12.71 -18.38
CA ILE A 533 -8.20 12.21 -18.51
C ILE A 533 -7.24 13.33 -18.06
N ASP A 534 -6.58 13.13 -16.92
CA ASP A 534 -5.61 14.06 -16.34
C ASP A 534 -4.16 13.59 -16.54
N ASP A 535 -3.19 14.39 -16.11
CA ASP A 535 -1.75 14.17 -16.37
C ASP A 535 -1.18 12.89 -15.74
N SER A 536 -1.82 12.36 -14.70
CA SER A 536 -1.36 11.11 -14.09
C SER A 536 -1.77 9.87 -14.89
N VAL A 537 -2.67 10.01 -15.88
CA VAL A 537 -3.15 8.90 -16.71
C VAL A 537 -2.19 8.64 -17.87
N VAL A 538 -1.61 7.44 -17.90
CA VAL A 538 -0.71 6.98 -18.96
C VAL A 538 -1.50 6.46 -20.16
N ASP A 539 -2.49 5.62 -19.88
CA ASP A 539 -3.40 5.04 -20.87
C ASP A 539 -4.79 4.86 -20.27
N PHE A 540 -5.82 4.74 -21.12
CA PHE A 540 -7.17 4.40 -20.64
C PHE A 540 -7.87 3.42 -21.56
N GLU A 541 -8.77 2.63 -20.98
CA GLU A 541 -9.57 1.61 -21.66
C GLU A 541 -11.06 1.85 -21.41
N ILE A 542 -11.86 1.78 -22.47
CA ILE A 542 -13.33 1.76 -22.40
C ILE A 542 -13.81 0.34 -22.60
N ARG A 543 -14.54 -0.16 -21.60
CA ARG A 543 -15.25 -1.43 -21.60
C ARG A 543 -16.76 -1.20 -21.70
N LEU A 544 -17.40 -1.82 -22.68
CA LEU A 544 -18.83 -1.79 -22.91
C LEU A 544 -19.37 -3.21 -22.87
N GLU A 545 -20.26 -3.49 -21.92
CA GLU A 545 -20.91 -4.79 -21.76
C GLU A 545 -22.40 -4.64 -22.07
N GLY A 546 -22.93 -5.53 -22.91
CA GLY A 546 -24.30 -5.51 -23.42
C GLY A 546 -24.38 -5.18 -24.91
N ILE A 547 -25.54 -5.46 -25.50
CA ILE A 547 -25.77 -5.28 -26.94
C ILE A 547 -26.11 -3.81 -27.22
N LEU A 548 -25.20 -3.10 -27.90
CA LEU A 548 -25.34 -1.70 -28.27
C LEU A 548 -25.75 -1.50 -29.73
N THR A 549 -26.55 -0.47 -29.99
CA THR A 549 -26.90 -0.08 -31.38
C THR A 549 -25.98 0.99 -31.94
N ASN A 550 -25.41 1.84 -31.06
CA ASN A 550 -24.45 2.87 -31.42
C ASN A 550 -23.59 3.22 -30.21
N ALA A 551 -22.31 3.48 -30.42
CA ALA A 551 -21.38 3.96 -29.40
C ALA A 551 -20.31 4.83 -30.05
N ILE A 552 -20.25 6.10 -29.67
CA ILE A 552 -19.35 7.11 -30.23
C ILE A 552 -18.58 7.76 -29.08
N LEU A 553 -17.26 7.79 -29.19
CA LEU A 553 -16.39 8.54 -28.30
C LEU A 553 -15.88 9.79 -29.03
N GLU A 554 -15.98 10.95 -28.41
CA GLU A 554 -15.43 12.22 -28.91
C GLU A 554 -14.24 12.61 -28.02
N ASP A 555 -13.08 12.87 -28.62
CA ASP A 555 -11.91 13.35 -27.88
C ASP A 555 -11.90 14.87 -27.69
N VAL A 556 -10.84 15.37 -27.04
CA VAL A 556 -10.68 16.79 -26.72
C VAL A 556 -10.54 17.70 -27.94
N THR A 557 -10.23 17.15 -29.12
CA THR A 557 -10.13 17.88 -30.40
C THR A 557 -11.47 17.89 -31.16
N GLY A 558 -12.44 17.10 -30.71
CA GLY A 558 -13.72 16.87 -31.38
C GLY A 558 -13.68 15.75 -32.42
N TYR A 559 -12.60 14.97 -32.49
CA TYR A 559 -12.54 13.79 -33.34
C TYR A 559 -13.40 12.67 -32.74
N THR A 560 -14.19 12.01 -33.59
CA THR A 560 -15.16 10.98 -33.17
C THR A 560 -14.69 9.58 -33.56
N TYR A 561 -14.57 8.69 -32.58
CA TYR A 561 -14.31 7.27 -32.74
C TYR A 561 -15.64 6.51 -32.72
N ASP A 562 -15.93 5.75 -33.77
CA ASP A 562 -17.06 4.82 -33.80
C ASP A 562 -16.63 3.50 -33.12
N LEU A 563 -17.08 3.30 -31.89
CA LEU A 563 -16.74 2.11 -31.11
C LEU A 563 -17.41 0.83 -31.66
N MET A 564 -18.32 0.97 -32.63
CA MET A 564 -18.94 -0.15 -33.33
C MET A 564 -18.11 -0.62 -34.55
N ASP A 565 -17.12 0.15 -35.00
CA ASP A 565 -16.28 -0.18 -36.16
C ASP A 565 -14.88 -0.68 -35.77
N ALA A 566 -14.77 -1.99 -35.51
CA ALA A 566 -13.50 -2.62 -35.16
C ALA A 566 -12.40 -2.40 -36.21
N SER A 567 -12.74 -2.36 -37.50
CA SER A 567 -11.75 -2.20 -38.58
C SER A 567 -11.22 -0.78 -38.64
N GLY A 568 -12.09 0.22 -38.41
CA GLY A 568 -11.72 1.62 -38.29
C GLY A 568 -10.82 1.87 -37.08
N LEU A 569 -11.15 1.28 -35.93
CA LEU A 569 -10.36 1.41 -34.70
C LEU A 569 -8.97 0.79 -34.83
N ASN A 570 -8.88 -0.44 -35.37
CA ASN A 570 -7.59 -1.13 -35.60
C ASN A 570 -6.68 -0.43 -36.62
N ALA A 571 -7.19 0.52 -37.41
CA ALA A 571 -6.40 1.29 -38.35
C ALA A 571 -5.73 2.52 -37.71
N LEU A 572 -6.08 2.86 -36.47
CA LEU A 572 -5.54 3.99 -35.74
C LEU A 572 -4.26 3.58 -34.99
N PRO A 573 -3.19 4.40 -35.00
CA PRO A 573 -1.90 4.03 -34.44
C PRO A 573 -1.90 3.95 -32.90
N ASP A 574 -2.75 4.74 -32.23
CA ASP A 574 -2.75 4.91 -30.78
C ASP A 574 -3.95 4.22 -30.10
N VAL A 575 -4.62 3.33 -30.83
CA VAL A 575 -5.81 2.61 -30.37
C VAL A 575 -5.59 1.11 -30.53
N GLU A 576 -5.76 0.38 -29.44
CA GLU A 576 -5.70 -1.06 -29.39
C GLU A 576 -7.10 -1.63 -29.14
N VAL A 577 -7.59 -2.46 -30.07
CA VAL A 577 -8.86 -3.18 -29.90
C VAL A 577 -8.57 -4.50 -29.20
N ILE A 578 -8.84 -4.52 -27.89
CA ILE A 578 -8.61 -5.67 -27.02
C ILE A 578 -9.66 -6.76 -27.27
N SER A 579 -10.94 -6.37 -27.32
CA SER A 579 -12.05 -7.27 -27.67
C SER A 579 -13.16 -6.51 -28.40
N HIS A 580 -13.81 -7.17 -29.36
CA HIS A 580 -14.91 -6.58 -30.13
C HIS A 580 -15.94 -7.65 -30.54
N THR A 581 -16.78 -8.03 -29.59
CA THR A 581 -17.92 -8.91 -29.81
C THR A 581 -19.24 -8.13 -29.79
N ASP A 582 -20.36 -8.79 -30.10
CA ASP A 582 -21.68 -8.16 -30.06
C ASP A 582 -22.08 -7.72 -28.65
N SER A 583 -21.70 -8.50 -27.62
CA SER A 583 -22.05 -8.30 -26.21
C SER A 583 -20.94 -7.68 -25.37
N PHE A 584 -19.70 -7.62 -25.84
CA PHE A 584 -18.58 -7.04 -25.10
C PHE A 584 -17.61 -6.31 -26.03
N LYS A 585 -17.18 -5.11 -25.65
CA LYS A 585 -16.16 -4.34 -26.37
C LYS A 585 -15.18 -3.77 -25.37
N ALA A 586 -13.89 -3.93 -25.64
CA ALA A 586 -12.79 -3.39 -24.86
C ALA A 586 -11.81 -2.72 -25.82
N ILE A 587 -11.63 -1.40 -25.67
CA ILE A 587 -10.77 -0.58 -26.53
C ILE A 587 -9.87 0.28 -25.66
N LYS A 588 -8.57 0.26 -25.93
CA LYS A 588 -7.55 0.98 -25.18
C LYS A 588 -6.92 2.08 -26.03
N TRP A 589 -6.70 3.24 -25.42
CA TRP A 589 -5.95 4.36 -25.98
C TRP A 589 -4.61 4.45 -25.26
N THR A 590 -3.53 4.18 -25.99
CA THR A 590 -2.17 4.04 -25.43
C THR A 590 -1.45 5.37 -25.21
N THR A 591 -1.89 6.43 -25.90
CA THR A 591 -1.35 7.79 -25.77
C THR A 591 -2.49 8.81 -25.83
N PRO A 592 -3.33 8.88 -24.80
CA PRO A 592 -4.54 9.69 -24.82
C PRO A 592 -4.23 11.18 -24.65
N ASN A 593 -4.95 12.04 -25.38
CA ASN A 593 -4.93 13.48 -25.12
C ASN A 593 -5.58 13.80 -23.77
N PHE A 594 -4.91 14.61 -22.95
CA PHE A 594 -5.43 15.04 -21.65
C PHE A 594 -6.61 16.02 -21.79
N GLY A 595 -7.68 15.78 -21.05
CA GLY A 595 -8.85 16.64 -20.98
C GLY A 595 -10.16 15.87 -20.87
N VAL A 596 -11.26 16.49 -21.30
CA VAL A 596 -12.60 15.91 -21.19
C VAL A 596 -12.97 15.23 -22.50
N TRP A 597 -13.09 13.91 -22.46
CA TRP A 597 -13.64 13.09 -23.53
C TRP A 597 -15.14 12.87 -23.30
N ARG A 598 -15.89 12.60 -24.37
CA ARG A 598 -17.34 12.47 -24.31
C ARG A 598 -17.82 11.17 -24.95
N LEU A 599 -18.37 10.27 -24.15
CA LEU A 599 -18.87 8.97 -24.59
C LEU A 599 -20.39 8.99 -24.75
N GLN A 600 -20.86 8.80 -25.98
CA GLN A 600 -22.27 8.73 -26.34
C GLN A 600 -22.66 7.30 -26.71
N THR A 601 -23.68 6.76 -26.06
CA THR A 601 -24.14 5.38 -26.27
C THR A 601 -25.64 5.34 -26.53
N LEU A 602 -26.09 4.40 -27.37
CA LEU A 602 -27.49 4.18 -27.68
C LEU A 602 -27.80 2.68 -27.73
N THR A 603 -28.80 2.26 -26.97
CA THR A 603 -29.34 0.89 -27.03
C THR A 603 -30.78 0.83 -26.52
N PRO A 604 -31.60 -0.13 -26.99
CA PRO A 604 -32.87 -0.47 -26.38
C PRO A 604 -32.76 -1.38 -25.15
N ASN A 605 -31.58 -1.98 -24.89
CA ASN A 605 -31.34 -2.93 -23.81
C ASN A 605 -30.58 -2.30 -22.64
N ASN A 606 -30.41 -3.06 -21.55
CA ASN A 606 -29.50 -2.68 -20.48
C ASN A 606 -28.05 -2.97 -20.87
N TYR A 607 -27.12 -2.16 -20.38
CA TYR A 607 -25.70 -2.26 -20.66
C TYR A 607 -24.87 -1.65 -19.51
N THR A 608 -23.58 -1.91 -19.50
CA THR A 608 -22.62 -1.38 -18.52
C THR A 608 -21.51 -0.63 -19.27
N ILE A 609 -21.05 0.48 -18.68
CA ILE A 609 -19.88 1.24 -19.13
C ILE A 609 -18.87 1.21 -17.98
N SER A 610 -17.65 0.76 -18.26
CA SER A 610 -16.53 0.92 -17.34
C SER A 610 -15.37 1.61 -18.08
N VAL A 611 -14.80 2.64 -17.47
CA VAL A 611 -13.61 3.32 -17.96
C VAL A 611 -12.54 3.18 -16.89
N ILE A 612 -11.49 2.45 -17.24
CA ILE A 612 -10.33 2.21 -16.39
C ILE A 612 -9.10 2.86 -17.04
N ALA A 613 -8.09 3.15 -16.24
CA ALA A 613 -6.87 3.78 -16.70
C ALA A 613 -5.65 3.27 -15.96
N THR A 614 -4.50 3.25 -16.63
CA THR A 614 -3.22 3.15 -15.95
C THR A 614 -2.85 4.53 -15.44
N SER A 615 -2.69 4.69 -14.12
CA SER A 615 -2.49 6.00 -13.50
C SER A 615 -1.44 5.94 -12.38
N SER A 616 -0.58 6.95 -12.31
CA SER A 616 0.31 7.13 -11.15
C SER A 616 -0.47 7.60 -9.92
N PHE A 617 -1.64 8.24 -10.08
CA PHE A 617 -2.45 8.73 -8.96
C PHE A 617 -3.73 7.91 -8.73
N ASP A 618 -3.98 7.53 -7.48
CA ASP A 618 -5.23 6.94 -6.99
C ASP A 618 -5.56 7.37 -5.55
N PHE A 619 -6.63 6.84 -4.97
CA PHE A 619 -6.95 7.02 -3.56
C PHE A 619 -7.61 5.80 -2.94
N LEU A 620 -7.51 5.69 -1.62
CA LEU A 620 -8.24 4.73 -0.79
C LEU A 620 -9.29 5.45 0.03
N GLY A 621 -10.36 4.73 0.38
CA GLY A 621 -11.43 5.26 1.22
C GLY A 621 -12.01 4.20 2.13
N ASP A 622 -11.92 4.43 3.43
CA ASP A 622 -12.43 3.57 4.49
C ASP A 622 -13.35 4.33 5.44
N PHE A 623 -14.37 3.66 5.98
CA PHE A 623 -15.27 4.27 6.95
C PHE A 623 -14.75 4.06 8.38
N ALA A 624 -14.72 5.14 9.15
CA ALA A 624 -14.38 5.15 10.57
C ALA A 624 -15.50 5.82 11.40
N ILE A 625 -15.62 5.40 12.66
CA ILE A 625 -16.50 6.04 13.66
C ILE A 625 -15.62 6.68 14.73
N LEU A 626 -15.99 7.87 15.19
CA LEU A 626 -15.42 8.46 16.40
C LEU A 626 -15.88 7.66 17.63
N ASP A 627 -14.94 7.02 18.29
CA ASP A 627 -15.15 6.46 19.63
C ASP A 627 -14.67 7.47 20.68
N PRO A 628 -15.59 8.13 21.41
CA PRO A 628 -15.24 9.10 22.43
C PRO A 628 -14.93 8.46 23.79
N SER A 629 -15.00 7.12 23.90
CA SER A 629 -14.89 6.41 25.18
C SER A 629 -13.45 6.46 25.73
N PRO A 630 -13.27 6.48 27.06
CA PRO A 630 -11.95 6.32 27.67
C PRO A 630 -11.38 4.92 27.38
N PRO A 631 -10.07 4.69 27.51
CA PRO A 631 -9.04 5.66 27.92
C PRO A 631 -8.58 6.61 26.79
N HIS A 632 -8.63 6.15 25.54
CA HIS A 632 -8.10 6.88 24.39
C HIS A 632 -9.22 7.12 23.36
N PRO A 633 -9.77 8.35 23.26
CA PRO A 633 -10.70 8.72 22.20
C PRO A 633 -10.01 8.71 20.83
N HIS A 634 -10.65 8.15 19.80
CA HIS A 634 -10.04 8.04 18.46
C HIS A 634 -11.09 7.71 17.38
N TYR A 635 -10.73 7.88 16.11
CA TYR A 635 -11.44 7.26 14.99
C TYR A 635 -11.05 5.78 14.89
N ARG A 636 -12.02 4.86 14.92
CA ARG A 636 -11.82 3.43 14.64
C ARG A 636 -12.49 3.08 13.32
N GLN A 637 -11.77 2.37 12.44
CA GLN A 637 -12.31 1.76 11.23
C GLN A 637 -13.51 0.83 11.54
N VAL A 638 -14.48 0.82 10.64
CA VAL A 638 -15.69 0.02 10.74
C VAL A 638 -15.42 -1.40 10.26
N GLU A 639 -15.77 -2.38 11.09
CA GLU A 639 -15.74 -3.79 10.66
C GLU A 639 -16.98 -4.12 9.82
N GLY A 640 -16.74 -4.78 8.69
CA GLY A 640 -17.78 -5.18 7.76
C GLY A 640 -18.46 -3.99 7.08
N ARG A 641 -19.73 -4.16 6.71
CA ARG A 641 -20.48 -3.15 5.97
C ARG A 641 -20.92 -1.99 6.87
N PRO A 642 -20.84 -0.72 6.41
CA PRO A 642 -21.25 0.43 7.21
C PRO A 642 -22.76 0.48 7.42
N LEU A 643 -23.20 1.12 8.49
CA LEU A 643 -24.61 1.26 8.84
C LEU A 643 -25.27 2.39 8.03
N MET A 644 -26.46 2.14 7.50
CA MET A 644 -27.24 3.18 6.83
C MET A 644 -27.65 4.29 7.82
N ASN A 645 -27.90 5.51 7.30
CA ASN A 645 -28.33 6.66 8.09
C ASN A 645 -27.41 7.02 9.29
N THR A 646 -26.16 6.55 9.26
CA THR A 646 -25.15 6.82 10.30
C THR A 646 -24.13 7.82 9.75
N ILE A 647 -23.62 8.68 10.63
CA ILE A 647 -22.54 9.62 10.32
C ILE A 647 -21.22 8.90 10.55
N TYR A 648 -20.34 8.95 9.56
CA TYR A 648 -18.99 8.39 9.61
C TYR A 648 -17.94 9.47 9.41
N TYR A 649 -16.69 9.09 9.61
CA TYR A 649 -15.52 9.78 9.12
C TYR A 649 -14.97 8.91 7.99
N LEU A 650 -14.94 9.44 6.78
CA LEU A 650 -14.29 8.80 5.64
C LEU A 650 -12.79 9.09 5.76
N GLU A 651 -12.02 8.06 6.08
CA GLU A 651 -10.56 8.08 6.04
C GLU A 651 -10.14 7.91 4.58
N LEU A 652 -9.48 8.93 4.03
CA LEU A 652 -8.98 8.92 2.67
C LEU A 652 -7.46 8.91 2.70
N THR A 653 -6.85 8.01 1.94
CA THR A 653 -5.40 7.99 1.70
C THR A 653 -5.14 8.26 0.23
N LEU A 654 -4.37 9.30 -0.10
CA LEU A 654 -3.94 9.55 -1.48
C LEU A 654 -2.75 8.65 -1.82
N ILE A 655 -2.73 8.12 -3.04
CA ILE A 655 -1.71 7.17 -3.52
C ILE A 655 -1.01 7.76 -4.74
N GLY A 656 0.32 7.68 -4.73
CA GLY A 656 1.06 7.52 -5.97
C GLY A 656 1.65 8.76 -6.67
N HIS A 657 1.64 9.97 -6.10
CA HIS A 657 2.84 10.83 -6.00
C HIS A 657 2.56 12.26 -5.47
N LEU A 658 3.61 12.82 -4.86
CA LEU A 658 3.95 14.20 -4.48
C LEU A 658 2.79 15.13 -4.12
N GLU A 659 2.78 15.63 -2.88
CA GLU A 659 1.90 16.73 -2.44
C GLU A 659 1.94 17.97 -3.37
N SER A 660 2.96 18.11 -4.23
CA SER A 660 3.06 19.16 -5.25
C SER A 660 2.17 18.95 -6.48
N GLU A 661 1.69 17.73 -6.74
CA GLU A 661 0.93 17.39 -7.95
C GLU A 661 -0.58 17.39 -7.76
N VAL A 662 -1.11 17.17 -6.56
CA VAL A 662 -2.53 17.36 -6.27
C VAL A 662 -2.71 18.68 -5.53
N VAL A 663 -2.97 19.75 -6.29
CA VAL A 663 -3.17 21.09 -5.71
C VAL A 663 -4.53 21.24 -5.02
N LEU A 664 -5.50 20.37 -5.34
CA LEU A 664 -6.83 20.46 -4.76
C LEU A 664 -7.54 19.11 -4.78
N ALA A 665 -7.90 18.56 -3.62
CA ALA A 665 -8.83 17.44 -3.48
C ALA A 665 -10.03 17.90 -2.67
N ASN A 666 -11.08 18.43 -3.31
CA ASN A 666 -12.09 19.22 -2.60
C ASN A 666 -13.52 18.67 -2.68
N LYS A 667 -13.77 17.58 -3.42
CA LYS A 667 -15.12 17.09 -3.62
C LYS A 667 -15.18 15.56 -3.56
N ILE A 668 -15.97 15.05 -2.62
CA ILE A 668 -16.37 13.64 -2.56
C ILE A 668 -17.83 13.52 -2.94
N GLU A 669 -18.16 12.54 -3.76
CA GLU A 669 -19.52 12.24 -4.16
C GLU A 669 -19.87 10.78 -3.86
N PHE A 670 -21.06 10.56 -3.31
CA PHE A 670 -21.66 9.24 -3.28
C PHE A 670 -22.60 9.13 -4.47
N ILE A 671 -22.29 8.22 -5.40
CA ILE A 671 -23.04 8.02 -6.63
C ILE A 671 -23.65 6.63 -6.67
N ASN A 672 -24.83 6.47 -7.24
CA ASN A 672 -25.43 5.15 -7.43
C ASN A 672 -24.87 4.46 -8.69
N LYS A 673 -25.32 3.23 -8.96
CA LYS A 673 -24.86 2.43 -10.10
C LYS A 673 -25.15 3.06 -11.48
N GLU A 674 -26.14 3.96 -11.58
CA GLU A 674 -26.45 4.68 -12.81
C GLU A 674 -25.71 6.02 -12.95
N GLY A 675 -24.77 6.34 -12.04
CA GLY A 675 -23.97 7.56 -12.01
C GLY A 675 -24.68 8.77 -11.42
N ILE A 676 -25.85 8.59 -10.79
CA ILE A 676 -26.62 9.66 -10.17
C ILE A 676 -26.00 9.98 -8.80
N GLN A 677 -25.67 11.25 -8.60
CA GLN A 677 -25.20 11.78 -7.33
C GLN A 677 -26.31 11.70 -6.26
N LEU A 678 -26.06 10.92 -5.20
CA LEU A 678 -26.91 10.80 -4.03
C LEU A 678 -26.52 11.83 -2.95
N ARG A 679 -25.22 12.06 -2.78
CA ARG A 679 -24.63 13.01 -1.82
C ARG A 679 -23.37 13.65 -2.40
N GLN A 680 -23.03 14.82 -1.88
CA GLN A 680 -21.77 15.50 -2.12
C GLN A 680 -21.28 16.11 -0.81
N ILE A 681 -19.99 15.96 -0.55
CA ILE A 681 -19.28 16.49 0.60
C ILE A 681 -18.14 17.36 0.07
N ASP A 682 -18.16 18.64 0.42
CA ASP A 682 -17.09 19.58 0.06
C ASP A 682 -15.99 19.52 1.13
N TYR A 683 -14.75 19.32 0.70
CA TYR A 683 -13.56 19.36 1.54
C TYR A 683 -12.79 20.67 1.31
N LEU A 684 -12.52 21.38 2.39
CA LEU A 684 -11.82 22.67 2.37
C LEU A 684 -10.50 22.62 3.15
N GLY A 685 -10.06 21.41 3.54
CA GLY A 685 -8.77 21.22 4.20
C GLY A 685 -7.61 21.23 3.21
N GLU A 686 -6.40 21.19 3.75
CA GLU A 686 -5.18 21.02 2.97
C GLU A 686 -5.10 19.59 2.40
N VAL A 687 -4.51 19.46 1.23
CA VAL A 687 -4.19 18.14 0.66
C VAL A 687 -3.07 17.54 1.52
N LYS A 688 -3.28 16.33 2.00
CA LYS A 688 -2.33 15.54 2.79
C LYS A 688 -2.43 14.08 2.36
N ASP A 689 -1.40 13.31 2.68
CA ASP A 689 -1.38 11.86 2.44
C ASP A 689 -2.60 11.14 3.00
N GLN A 690 -3.05 11.51 4.20
CA GLN A 690 -4.22 10.91 4.86
C GLN A 690 -5.11 11.98 5.49
N ILE A 691 -6.42 11.91 5.21
CA ILE A 691 -7.41 12.88 5.68
C ILE A 691 -8.67 12.20 6.18
N TYR A 692 -9.22 12.70 7.28
CA TYR A 692 -10.52 12.28 7.80
C TYR A 692 -11.59 13.29 7.45
N ILE A 693 -12.61 12.84 6.71
CA ILE A 693 -13.71 13.68 6.25
C ILE A 693 -15.01 13.21 6.88
N ARG A 694 -15.59 14.06 7.73
CA ARG A 694 -16.90 13.80 8.32
C ARG A 694 -17.97 13.74 7.24
N THR A 695 -18.71 12.64 7.19
CA THR A 695 -19.78 12.42 6.20
C THR A 695 -21.10 13.04 6.65
N ASP A 696 -22.01 13.20 5.71
CA ASP A 696 -23.45 13.23 6.02
C ASP A 696 -23.93 11.80 6.34
N PRO A 697 -25.14 11.64 6.94
CA PRO A 697 -25.75 10.33 7.10
C PRO A 697 -25.78 9.57 5.77
N LEU A 698 -25.22 8.35 5.79
CA LEU A 698 -25.08 7.52 4.58
C LEU A 698 -26.44 7.26 3.91
N PRO A 699 -26.48 7.22 2.56
CA PRO A 699 -27.67 6.83 1.81
C PRO A 699 -28.24 5.48 2.26
N GLU A 700 -29.55 5.29 2.02
CA GLU A 700 -30.22 4.00 2.26
C GLU A 700 -29.99 2.99 1.13
N THR A 701 -29.47 3.44 -0.01
CA THR A 701 -29.23 2.64 -1.21
C THR A 701 -27.73 2.43 -1.41
N PRO A 702 -27.31 1.33 -2.07
CA PRO A 702 -25.90 1.12 -2.43
C PRO A 702 -25.33 2.27 -3.26
N PHE A 703 -24.04 2.55 -3.07
CA PHE A 703 -23.33 3.64 -3.73
C PHE A 703 -21.84 3.37 -3.91
N PHE A 704 -21.22 4.11 -4.82
CA PHE A 704 -19.77 4.19 -5.03
C PHE A 704 -19.26 5.54 -4.52
N ILE A 705 -17.97 5.59 -4.17
CA ILE A 705 -17.30 6.81 -3.72
C ILE A 705 -16.47 7.35 -4.88
N ARG A 706 -16.71 8.61 -5.24
CA ARG A 706 -15.93 9.33 -6.25
C ARG A 706 -15.21 10.51 -5.61
N LEU A 707 -13.90 10.59 -5.81
CA LEU A 707 -13.08 11.74 -5.46
C LEU A 707 -12.84 12.58 -6.71
N SER A 708 -13.01 13.90 -6.58
CA SER A 708 -12.68 14.86 -7.63
C SER A 708 -11.80 15.98 -7.09
N GLY A 709 -10.96 16.51 -7.97
CA GLY A 709 -10.04 17.57 -7.63
C GLY A 709 -9.30 18.12 -8.84
N LYS A 710 -8.14 18.70 -8.59
CA LYS A 710 -7.22 19.20 -9.61
C LYS A 710 -5.80 18.77 -9.35
N VAL A 711 -5.12 18.41 -10.44
CA VAL A 711 -3.68 18.21 -10.45
C VAL A 711 -2.94 19.54 -10.71
N SER A 712 -1.62 19.57 -10.54
CA SER A 712 -0.74 20.76 -10.56
C SER A 712 -0.78 21.53 -11.87
N SER A 713 -1.02 20.82 -12.98
CA SER A 713 -1.27 21.41 -14.30
C SER A 713 -2.57 22.25 -14.35
N GLY A 714 -3.43 22.14 -13.34
CA GLY A 714 -4.75 22.76 -13.27
C GLY A 714 -5.89 21.92 -13.87
N ARG A 715 -5.58 20.76 -14.47
CA ARG A 715 -6.58 19.82 -15.01
C ARG A 715 -7.39 19.17 -13.88
N SER A 716 -8.66 18.89 -14.16
CA SER A 716 -9.54 18.22 -13.22
C SER A 716 -9.39 16.71 -13.33
N PHE A 717 -9.38 16.01 -12.20
CA PHE A 717 -9.39 14.55 -12.15
C PHE A 717 -10.69 14.03 -11.53
N ASN A 718 -11.02 12.79 -11.87
CA ASN A 718 -11.99 11.96 -11.16
C ASN A 718 -11.38 10.58 -10.92
N ARG A 719 -11.49 10.08 -9.69
CA ARG A 719 -11.18 8.70 -9.33
C ARG A 719 -12.37 8.10 -8.61
N LEU A 720 -12.69 6.84 -8.87
CA LEU A 720 -13.82 6.12 -8.29
C LEU A 720 -13.32 4.84 -7.64
N LEU A 721 -13.76 4.57 -6.41
CA LEU A 721 -13.55 3.26 -5.79
C LEU A 721 -14.49 2.24 -6.44
N PRO A 722 -13.99 1.15 -7.04
CA PRO A 722 -14.81 0.20 -7.79
C PRO A 722 -15.66 -0.69 -6.88
N VAL A 723 -15.31 -0.80 -5.59
CA VAL A 723 -16.07 -1.59 -4.61
C VAL A 723 -17.37 -0.86 -4.23
N GLN A 724 -18.51 -1.52 -4.42
CA GLN A 724 -19.80 -0.96 -4.04
C GLN A 724 -19.99 -0.97 -2.52
N VAL A 725 -20.27 0.20 -1.95
CA VAL A 725 -20.68 0.34 -0.55
C VAL A 725 -22.14 -0.04 -0.43
N ILE A 726 -22.44 -1.04 0.41
CA ILE A 726 -23.79 -1.51 0.71
C ILE A 726 -24.11 -1.19 2.17
N PRO A 727 -24.84 -0.11 2.47
CA PRO A 727 -25.24 0.24 3.82
C PRO A 727 -26.22 -0.79 4.42
N VAL A 728 -26.00 -1.17 5.67
CA VAL A 728 -26.80 -2.21 6.36
C VAL A 728 -27.38 -1.71 7.68
N GLN A 729 -28.19 -2.53 8.34
CA GLN A 729 -28.78 -2.22 9.66
C GLN A 729 -28.39 -3.28 10.70
N THR A 730 -27.37 -4.06 10.41
CA THR A 730 -26.89 -5.14 11.26
C THR A 730 -25.39 -5.02 11.38
N LYS A 731 -24.89 -5.26 12.58
CA LYS A 731 -23.46 -5.23 12.88
C LYS A 731 -23.06 -6.57 13.45
N VAL A 732 -21.93 -7.11 13.00
CA VAL A 732 -21.27 -8.27 13.59
C VAL A 732 -19.91 -7.81 14.05
N GLU A 733 -19.55 -8.06 15.31
CA GLU A 733 -18.26 -7.66 15.88
C GLU A 733 -17.54 -8.85 16.52
N VAL A 734 -16.22 -8.88 16.36
CA VAL A 734 -15.36 -9.85 17.04
C VAL A 734 -15.11 -9.38 18.48
N TRP A 735 -15.44 -10.22 19.46
CA TRP A 735 -15.23 -9.99 20.90
C TRP A 735 -14.25 -11.01 21.52
N ALA A 736 -13.46 -11.66 20.67
CA ALA A 736 -12.51 -12.68 21.04
C ALA A 736 -11.10 -12.10 21.19
N THR A 737 -10.34 -12.61 22.16
CA THR A 737 -8.90 -12.36 22.33
C THR A 737 -8.07 -13.24 21.40
N SER A 738 -6.76 -12.98 21.29
CA SER A 738 -5.84 -13.88 20.61
C SER A 738 -5.79 -15.27 21.26
N GLN A 739 -6.04 -15.37 22.57
CA GLN A 739 -6.12 -16.65 23.28
C GLN A 739 -7.40 -17.42 22.95
N ASP A 740 -8.51 -16.73 22.74
CA ASP A 740 -9.78 -17.34 22.30
C ASP A 740 -9.69 -17.85 20.85
N LEU A 741 -8.86 -17.20 20.03
CA LEU A 741 -8.61 -17.50 18.62
C LEU A 741 -7.30 -18.28 18.40
N SER A 742 -6.87 -19.07 19.38
CA SER A 742 -5.72 -19.96 19.21
C SER A 742 -5.83 -21.21 20.07
N ALA A 743 -5.22 -22.29 19.60
CA ALA A 743 -5.13 -23.56 20.33
C ALA A 743 -3.96 -24.41 19.85
N LYS A 744 -3.50 -25.34 20.68
CA LYS A 744 -2.49 -26.33 20.30
C LYS A 744 -3.12 -27.47 19.50
N PRO A 745 -2.32 -28.26 18.75
CA PRO A 745 -2.81 -29.49 18.12
C PRO A 745 -3.52 -30.41 19.11
N GLY A 746 -4.74 -30.83 18.76
CA GLY A 746 -5.60 -31.68 19.60
C GLY A 746 -6.41 -30.94 20.66
N GLU A 747 -6.23 -29.63 20.84
CA GLU A 747 -7.00 -28.81 21.76
C GLU A 747 -8.15 -28.07 21.07
N SER A 748 -9.01 -27.45 21.89
CA SER A 748 -10.16 -26.66 21.44
C SER A 748 -10.16 -25.31 22.13
N SER A 749 -10.68 -24.28 21.45
CA SER A 749 -10.96 -22.98 22.04
C SER A 749 -12.36 -22.50 21.66
N VAL A 750 -12.80 -21.40 22.28
CA VAL A 750 -14.12 -20.81 22.04
C VAL A 750 -13.95 -19.32 21.83
N ALA A 751 -14.43 -18.81 20.70
CA ALA A 751 -14.44 -17.38 20.40
C ALA A 751 -15.85 -16.80 20.49
N LEU A 752 -15.95 -15.55 20.93
CA LEU A 752 -17.19 -14.82 21.10
C LEU A 752 -17.36 -13.76 20.01
N PHE A 753 -18.54 -13.71 19.41
CA PHE A 753 -18.96 -12.69 18.46
C PHE A 753 -20.27 -12.05 18.92
N TYR A 754 -20.48 -10.77 18.59
CA TYR A 754 -21.74 -10.09 18.88
C TYR A 754 -22.47 -9.70 17.61
N VAL A 755 -23.78 -9.99 17.57
CA VAL A 755 -24.68 -9.52 16.52
C VAL A 755 -25.59 -8.45 17.10
N THR A 756 -25.61 -7.28 16.49
CA THR A 756 -26.46 -6.15 16.90
C THR A 756 -27.40 -5.73 15.76
N ASN A 757 -28.68 -5.57 16.07
CA ASN A 757 -29.70 -5.14 15.13
C ASN A 757 -30.06 -3.66 15.34
N TYR A 758 -29.84 -2.82 14.34
CA TYR A 758 -30.29 -1.42 14.30
C TYR A 758 -31.54 -1.21 13.44
N GLY A 759 -32.02 -2.27 12.78
CA GLY A 759 -33.18 -2.26 11.90
C GLY A 759 -34.48 -2.66 12.61
N LEU A 760 -35.41 -3.17 11.80
CA LEU A 760 -36.66 -3.72 12.30
C LEU A 760 -36.39 -4.98 13.11
N GLU A 761 -37.20 -5.21 14.16
CA GLU A 761 -37.14 -6.46 14.91
C GLU A 761 -37.27 -7.66 13.96
N SER A 762 -36.33 -8.60 14.02
CA SER A 762 -36.27 -9.72 13.07
C SER A 762 -35.63 -10.94 13.71
N ASN A 763 -35.91 -12.10 13.13
CA ASN A 763 -35.00 -13.22 13.24
C ASN A 763 -33.78 -12.97 12.34
N PHE A 764 -32.63 -13.46 12.76
CA PHE A 764 -31.38 -13.42 12.03
C PHE A 764 -30.88 -14.83 11.80
N ASP A 765 -30.55 -15.15 10.56
CA ASP A 765 -29.83 -16.37 10.19
C ASP A 765 -28.34 -16.13 10.42
N ILE A 766 -27.72 -17.00 11.21
CA ILE A 766 -26.30 -16.92 11.57
C ILE A 766 -25.57 -18.09 10.91
N THR A 767 -24.53 -17.77 10.15
CA THR A 767 -23.63 -18.75 9.54
C THR A 767 -22.19 -18.50 9.99
N GLY A 768 -21.40 -19.56 10.05
CA GLY A 768 -19.98 -19.49 10.40
C GLY A 768 -19.19 -20.43 9.50
N THR A 769 -18.06 -19.95 8.98
CA THR A 769 -17.22 -20.70 8.06
C THR A 769 -15.75 -20.48 8.38
N ASP A 770 -14.93 -21.47 8.09
CA ASP A 770 -13.48 -21.35 8.10
C ASP A 770 -12.84 -22.24 7.01
N ASP A 771 -11.66 -21.86 6.54
CA ASP A 771 -10.93 -22.52 5.45
C ASP A 771 -10.26 -23.82 5.92
N MET A 772 -9.69 -23.85 7.13
CA MET A 772 -9.04 -25.05 7.69
C MET A 772 -9.99 -26.04 8.38
N LYS A 773 -11.30 -25.77 8.39
CA LYS A 773 -12.36 -26.61 8.98
C LYS A 773 -12.16 -26.90 10.47
N PHE A 774 -11.56 -25.97 11.21
CA PHE A 774 -11.45 -25.98 12.65
C PHE A 774 -12.76 -25.60 13.33
N LEU A 775 -13.65 -24.84 12.68
CA LEU A 775 -14.96 -24.50 13.24
C LEU A 775 -15.84 -25.75 13.30
N THR A 776 -16.11 -26.22 14.52
CA THR A 776 -16.85 -27.47 14.75
C THR A 776 -18.30 -27.24 15.19
N TYR A 777 -18.59 -26.10 15.83
CA TYR A 777 -19.90 -25.79 16.37
C TYR A 777 -20.13 -24.29 16.51
N LEU A 778 -21.36 -23.86 16.28
CA LEU A 778 -21.85 -22.50 16.50
C LEU A 778 -23.07 -22.56 17.42
N SER A 779 -23.13 -21.71 18.46
CA SER A 779 -24.17 -21.82 19.51
C SER A 779 -25.59 -21.77 18.98
N ASP A 780 -25.86 -20.80 18.09
CA ASP A 780 -27.18 -20.51 17.56
C ASP A 780 -27.09 -20.16 16.08
N THR A 781 -27.86 -20.86 15.25
CA THR A 781 -27.96 -20.58 13.79
C THR A 781 -29.12 -19.65 13.46
N THR A 782 -30.01 -19.39 14.41
CA THR A 782 -31.10 -18.43 14.27
C THR A 782 -31.37 -17.73 15.60
N ILE A 783 -31.33 -16.40 15.62
CA ILE A 783 -31.57 -15.59 16.82
C ILE A 783 -32.67 -14.55 16.57
N TYR A 784 -33.40 -14.15 17.62
CA TYR A 784 -34.35 -13.04 17.55
C TYR A 784 -33.75 -11.78 18.17
N LEU A 785 -33.72 -10.69 17.41
CA LEU A 785 -33.25 -9.39 17.89
C LEU A 785 -34.32 -8.33 17.67
N GLY A 786 -34.71 -7.66 18.75
CA GLY A 786 -35.43 -6.38 18.68
C GLY A 786 -34.54 -5.27 18.12
N THR A 787 -35.13 -4.11 17.82
CA THR A 787 -34.36 -2.91 17.47
C THR A 787 -33.43 -2.51 18.62
N ASN A 788 -32.17 -2.22 18.29
CA ASN A 788 -31.04 -2.01 19.21
C ASN A 788 -30.75 -3.20 20.15
N GLY A 789 -31.24 -4.39 19.80
CA GLY A 789 -30.91 -5.62 20.53
C GLY A 789 -29.56 -6.18 20.07
N SER A 790 -28.79 -6.69 21.02
CA SER A 790 -27.53 -7.41 20.77
C SER A 790 -27.59 -8.82 21.35
N TYR A 791 -26.93 -9.78 20.71
CA TYR A 791 -26.87 -11.17 21.16
C TYR A 791 -25.46 -11.78 20.95
N PRO A 792 -24.92 -12.51 21.94
CA PRO A 792 -23.63 -13.19 21.83
C PRO A 792 -23.75 -14.51 21.05
N ILE A 793 -22.79 -14.79 20.16
CA ILE A 793 -22.64 -16.05 19.42
C ILE A 793 -21.31 -16.69 19.80
N TYR A 794 -21.35 -17.95 20.25
CA TYR A 794 -20.15 -18.71 20.60
C TYR A 794 -19.77 -19.66 19.48
N ALA A 795 -18.51 -19.57 19.03
CA ALA A 795 -17.93 -20.43 18.01
C ALA A 795 -16.86 -21.34 18.64
N ASN A 796 -17.03 -22.66 18.50
CA ASN A 796 -16.08 -23.65 19.04
C ASN A 796 -15.15 -24.15 17.94
N PHE A 797 -13.85 -24.04 18.20
CA PHE A 797 -12.80 -24.50 17.30
C PHE A 797 -12.13 -25.75 17.89
N THR A 798 -11.78 -26.71 17.03
CA THR A 798 -10.99 -27.88 17.42
C THR A 798 -9.88 -28.10 16.41
N VAL A 799 -8.64 -28.11 16.89
CA VAL A 799 -7.47 -28.32 16.04
C VAL A 799 -7.16 -29.82 15.98
N PRO A 800 -7.04 -30.43 14.79
CA PRO A 800 -6.59 -31.81 14.67
C PRO A 800 -5.21 -32.06 15.30
N LEU A 801 -4.99 -33.27 15.85
CA LEU A 801 -3.76 -33.67 16.57
C LEU A 801 -2.46 -33.62 15.73
N GLY A 802 -2.54 -33.54 14.40
CA GLY A 802 -1.38 -33.52 13.50
C GLY A 802 -1.23 -32.21 12.74
N THR A 803 -1.97 -31.16 13.10
CA THR A 803 -1.86 -29.86 12.45
C THR A 803 -0.54 -29.21 12.85
N THR A 804 0.16 -28.63 11.87
CA THR A 804 1.43 -27.93 12.09
C THR A 804 1.16 -26.63 12.86
N HIS A 805 2.03 -26.29 13.82
CA HIS A 805 1.95 -24.97 14.45
C HIS A 805 2.25 -23.87 13.43
N GLY A 806 1.68 -22.69 13.62
CA GLY A 806 1.73 -21.62 12.61
C GLY A 806 0.68 -21.74 11.50
N THR A 807 -0.05 -22.86 11.41
CA THR A 807 -1.23 -22.94 10.54
C THR A 807 -2.27 -21.90 10.99
N VAL A 808 -2.76 -21.11 10.03
CA VAL A 808 -3.78 -20.07 10.24
C VAL A 808 -5.08 -20.46 9.55
N SER A 809 -6.21 -20.29 10.24
CA SER A 809 -7.56 -20.45 9.67
C SER A 809 -8.29 -19.11 9.65
N THR A 810 -8.86 -18.71 8.51
CA THR A 810 -9.65 -17.48 8.37
C THR A 810 -11.12 -17.76 8.69
N ILE A 811 -11.59 -17.20 9.79
CA ILE A 811 -12.94 -17.37 10.32
C ILE A 811 -13.83 -16.24 9.82
N ILE A 812 -15.03 -16.58 9.34
CA ILE A 812 -16.05 -15.60 8.93
C ILE A 812 -17.36 -15.97 9.61
N ILE A 813 -17.91 -15.04 10.40
CA ILE A 813 -19.25 -15.15 11.00
C ILE A 813 -20.17 -14.13 10.33
N THR A 814 -21.29 -14.59 9.78
CA THR A 814 -22.26 -13.76 9.04
C THR A 814 -23.62 -13.77 9.73
N ALA A 815 -24.27 -12.60 9.77
CA ALA A 815 -25.62 -12.43 10.25
C ALA A 815 -26.52 -11.80 9.18
N LYS A 816 -27.64 -12.46 8.86
CA LYS A 816 -28.61 -12.03 7.84
C LYS A 816 -30.01 -11.86 8.42
N SER A 817 -30.61 -10.69 8.25
CA SER A 817 -31.98 -10.44 8.70
C SER A 817 -33.01 -11.16 7.82
N GLN A 818 -33.92 -11.92 8.42
CA GLN A 818 -35.02 -12.58 7.70
C GLN A 818 -36.11 -11.62 7.21
N LYS A 819 -36.32 -10.48 7.89
CA LYS A 819 -37.29 -9.46 7.45
C LYS A 819 -36.69 -8.46 6.46
N GLN A 820 -35.40 -8.16 6.62
CA GLN A 820 -34.69 -7.17 5.82
C GLN A 820 -33.53 -7.90 5.13
N SER A 821 -33.86 -8.71 4.13
CA SER A 821 -32.93 -9.69 3.53
C SER A 821 -31.67 -9.10 2.90
N GLN A 822 -31.63 -7.79 2.66
CA GLN A 822 -30.44 -7.04 2.19
C GLN A 822 -29.53 -6.60 3.34
N SER A 823 -30.01 -6.63 4.59
CA SER A 823 -29.20 -6.34 5.78
C SER A 823 -28.44 -7.61 6.18
N VAL A 824 -27.25 -7.75 5.59
CA VAL A 824 -26.31 -8.82 5.85
C VAL A 824 -24.96 -8.22 6.20
N ASN A 825 -24.37 -8.64 7.31
CA ASN A 825 -23.05 -8.19 7.72
C ASN A 825 -22.23 -9.37 8.26
N SER A 826 -20.91 -9.25 8.19
CA SER A 826 -19.96 -10.29 8.56
C SER A 826 -18.79 -9.73 9.36
N ALA A 827 -18.23 -10.55 10.23
CA ALA A 827 -16.97 -10.28 10.92
C ALA A 827 -15.94 -11.34 10.53
N VAL A 828 -14.69 -10.91 10.32
CA VAL A 828 -13.56 -11.77 9.94
C VAL A 828 -12.53 -11.79 11.08
N ALA A 829 -12.00 -12.96 11.39
CA ALA A 829 -10.96 -13.18 12.38
C ALA A 829 -9.99 -14.28 11.94
N HIS A 830 -8.82 -14.37 12.56
CA HIS A 830 -7.84 -15.42 12.27
C HIS A 830 -7.64 -16.32 13.48
N PHE A 831 -7.71 -17.63 13.25
CA PHE A 831 -7.37 -18.66 14.22
C PHE A 831 -5.93 -19.12 14.02
N ILE A 832 -5.12 -19.20 15.07
CA ILE A 832 -3.71 -19.61 14.94
C ILE A 832 -3.44 -20.88 15.74
N VAL A 833 -2.78 -21.84 15.11
CA VAL A 833 -2.32 -23.06 15.78
C VAL A 833 -1.00 -22.78 16.52
N LEU A 834 -1.02 -22.94 17.85
CA LEU A 834 0.14 -22.68 18.71
C LEU A 834 1.11 -23.87 18.73
N PRO A 835 2.41 -23.63 19.00
CA PRO A 835 3.36 -24.72 19.25
C PRO A 835 3.01 -25.51 20.50
N GLU A 836 3.32 -26.81 20.51
CA GLU A 836 3.07 -27.69 21.67
C GLU A 836 3.84 -27.22 22.91
N GLU A 837 5.11 -26.86 22.74
CA GLU A 837 5.99 -26.29 23.76
C GLU A 837 6.58 -24.97 23.27
N GLN A 838 6.63 -23.96 24.14
CA GLN A 838 7.18 -22.65 23.81
C GLN A 838 8.71 -22.68 23.87
N ASP A 839 9.33 -22.20 22.81
CA ASP A 839 10.77 -22.01 22.73
C ASP A 839 11.11 -20.52 22.71
N LEU A 840 11.84 -20.08 23.73
CA LEU A 840 12.31 -18.70 23.88
C LEU A 840 13.82 -18.60 23.77
N VAL A 841 14.50 -19.71 23.49
CA VAL A 841 15.96 -19.77 23.47
C VAL A 841 16.39 -19.59 22.02
N LYS A 842 17.09 -18.48 21.75
CA LYS A 842 17.67 -18.26 20.44
C LYS A 842 18.70 -19.34 20.07
N PRO A 843 18.84 -19.68 18.78
CA PRO A 843 19.95 -20.48 18.30
C PRO A 843 21.30 -19.93 18.76
N LEU A 844 22.20 -20.83 19.12
CA LEU A 844 23.58 -20.49 19.42
C LEU A 844 24.37 -20.41 18.10
N CYS A 845 24.96 -19.24 17.84
CA CYS A 845 25.93 -19.05 16.77
C CYS A 845 27.32 -18.79 17.37
N VAL A 846 28.33 -19.54 16.94
CA VAL A 846 29.72 -19.36 17.39
C VAL A 846 30.65 -19.31 16.18
N LEU A 847 31.34 -18.20 15.99
CA LEU A 847 32.45 -18.11 15.04
C LEU A 847 33.61 -18.99 15.52
N THR A 848 34.07 -19.88 14.64
CA THR A 848 35.17 -20.82 14.91
C THR A 848 36.52 -20.29 14.42
N ASN A 849 36.51 -19.28 13.55
CA ASN A 849 37.68 -18.54 13.11
C ASN A 849 37.47 -17.02 13.23
N THR A 850 38.51 -16.25 12.95
CA THR A 850 38.43 -14.79 12.88
C THR A 850 38.80 -14.37 11.46
N PRO A 851 37.87 -13.77 10.70
CA PRO A 851 38.18 -13.27 9.37
C PRO A 851 39.20 -12.13 9.46
N ASP A 852 40.02 -11.99 8.41
CA ASP A 852 41.11 -11.03 8.38
C ASP A 852 41.16 -10.31 7.03
N CYS A 853 41.02 -8.99 7.09
CA CYS A 853 41.17 -8.06 5.97
C CYS A 853 42.28 -7.02 6.23
N THR A 854 43.21 -7.31 7.14
CA THR A 854 44.35 -6.44 7.43
C THR A 854 45.10 -6.10 6.14
N ASP A 855 45.43 -4.82 5.95
CA ASP A 855 46.07 -4.25 4.76
C ASP A 855 45.20 -4.21 3.48
N PHE A 856 44.04 -4.88 3.47
CA PHE A 856 43.09 -4.93 2.34
C PHE A 856 41.74 -4.27 2.63
N SER A 857 41.50 -3.74 3.84
CA SER A 857 40.29 -3.00 4.21
C SER A 857 40.26 -1.56 3.66
N TYR A 858 40.77 -1.36 2.44
CA TYR A 858 40.93 -0.06 1.81
C TYR A 858 40.43 -0.08 0.37
N ASN A 859 39.78 1.01 -0.01
CA ASN A 859 39.26 1.25 -1.35
C ASN A 859 40.35 1.06 -2.42
N GLY A 860 39.99 0.47 -3.55
CA GLY A 860 40.88 0.16 -4.68
C GLY A 860 41.67 -1.15 -4.54
N VAL A 861 41.95 -1.63 -3.33
CA VAL A 861 42.70 -2.89 -3.11
C VAL A 861 41.89 -3.98 -2.42
N CYS A 862 40.72 -3.66 -1.90
CA CYS A 862 39.88 -4.59 -1.15
C CYS A 862 39.37 -5.81 -1.95
N ASN A 863 39.27 -5.69 -3.28
CA ASN A 863 38.88 -6.80 -4.16
C ASN A 863 40.01 -7.82 -4.40
N LEU A 864 41.24 -7.52 -3.96
CA LEU A 864 42.39 -8.41 -4.14
C LEU A 864 42.43 -9.56 -3.13
N GLN A 865 41.64 -9.48 -2.06
CA GLN A 865 41.62 -10.45 -0.98
C GLN A 865 40.17 -10.81 -0.64
N GLU A 866 39.93 -12.12 -0.55
CA GLU A 866 38.72 -12.69 0.06
C GLU A 866 39.02 -13.11 1.50
N TRP A 867 38.01 -13.00 2.34
CA TRP A 867 38.02 -13.50 3.72
C TRP A 867 36.98 -14.61 3.88
N LEU A 868 37.24 -15.51 4.83
CA LEU A 868 36.40 -16.67 5.15
C LEU A 868 35.99 -16.58 6.62
N ALA A 869 34.69 -16.68 6.89
CA ALA A 869 34.16 -16.92 8.22
C ALA A 869 33.60 -18.35 8.31
N GLU A 870 34.00 -19.07 9.35
CA GLU A 870 33.50 -20.40 9.69
C GLU A 870 32.67 -20.28 10.97
N ALA A 871 31.43 -20.73 10.95
CA ALA A 871 30.51 -20.64 12.08
C ALA A 871 29.81 -21.97 12.39
N ASP A 872 29.65 -22.23 13.69
CA ASP A 872 28.84 -23.33 14.21
C ASP A 872 27.49 -22.78 14.66
N LEU A 873 26.40 -23.27 14.06
CA LEU A 873 25.02 -22.95 14.43
C LEU A 873 24.34 -24.16 15.07
N LYS A 874 23.60 -23.93 16.16
CA LYS A 874 22.85 -25.00 16.81
C LYS A 874 21.65 -24.46 17.58
N ASP A 875 20.51 -25.14 17.44
CA ASP A 875 19.40 -25.03 18.38
C ASP A 875 19.07 -26.40 19.00
N ASP A 876 18.90 -26.45 20.32
CA ASP A 876 18.71 -27.69 21.08
C ASP A 876 17.23 -28.05 21.30
N LYS A 877 16.31 -27.14 20.98
CA LYS A 877 14.89 -27.24 21.31
C LYS A 877 14.03 -27.38 20.05
N SER A 878 13.56 -26.29 19.48
CA SER A 878 12.70 -26.32 18.29
C SER A 878 13.47 -26.68 17.01
N GLY A 879 14.81 -26.67 17.06
CA GLY A 879 15.71 -27.01 15.96
C GLY A 879 15.81 -25.89 14.92
N LEU A 880 16.85 -25.93 14.08
CA LEU A 880 17.09 -24.92 13.04
C LEU A 880 16.18 -25.14 11.83
N TYR A 881 15.51 -24.08 11.36
CA TYR A 881 14.61 -24.08 10.21
C TYR A 881 15.08 -23.21 9.04
N SER A 882 15.97 -22.25 9.27
CA SER A 882 16.63 -21.48 8.22
C SER A 882 18.05 -21.12 8.62
N VAL A 883 18.97 -21.10 7.64
CA VAL A 883 20.36 -20.69 7.80
C VAL A 883 20.78 -19.93 6.55
N TYR A 884 21.28 -18.71 6.72
CA TYR A 884 21.71 -17.85 5.62
C TYR A 884 22.71 -16.79 6.11
N ALA A 885 23.23 -15.96 5.21
CA ALA A 885 24.07 -14.82 5.56
C ALA A 885 23.62 -13.54 4.85
N ARG A 886 23.84 -12.39 5.50
CA ARG A 886 23.56 -11.06 4.93
C ARG A 886 24.82 -10.17 5.06
N PRO A 887 25.33 -9.57 3.96
CA PRO A 887 24.93 -9.82 2.57
C PRO A 887 25.31 -11.25 2.14
N GLU A 888 24.78 -11.75 1.01
CA GLU A 888 25.03 -13.13 0.53
C GLU A 888 26.52 -13.46 0.30
N GLY A 889 27.36 -12.43 0.14
CA GLY A 889 28.79 -12.58 -0.08
C GLY A 889 29.11 -13.15 -1.46
N THR A 890 30.33 -13.65 -1.62
CA THR A 890 30.79 -14.33 -2.84
C THR A 890 30.39 -15.81 -2.90
N ALA A 891 30.27 -16.46 -1.73
CA ALA A 891 29.83 -17.84 -1.61
C ALA A 891 29.45 -18.18 -0.16
N ILE A 892 28.50 -19.11 0.00
CA ILE A 892 28.14 -19.72 1.28
C ILE A 892 27.99 -21.24 1.11
N ASP A 893 28.60 -22.03 2.00
CA ASP A 893 28.42 -23.48 2.07
C ASP A 893 27.83 -23.86 3.43
N ILE A 894 26.75 -24.64 3.43
CA ILE A 894 25.99 -25.00 4.64
C ILE A 894 25.94 -26.52 4.74
N VAL A 895 26.63 -27.07 5.74
CA VAL A 895 26.81 -28.52 5.90
C VAL A 895 26.02 -29.02 7.11
N GLY A 896 25.23 -30.08 6.90
CA GLY A 896 24.48 -30.75 7.97
C GLY A 896 23.12 -30.12 8.27
N PHE A 897 22.66 -29.20 7.43
CA PHE A 897 21.36 -28.55 7.59
C PHE A 897 20.21 -29.37 6.98
N THR A 898 19.19 -29.62 7.80
CA THR A 898 17.86 -30.06 7.39
C THR A 898 16.86 -29.36 8.31
N PRO A 899 15.76 -28.77 7.81
CA PRO A 899 14.79 -28.08 8.65
C PRO A 899 14.33 -28.93 9.85
N GLY A 900 14.34 -28.33 11.04
CA GLY A 900 14.07 -28.99 12.33
C GLY A 900 15.25 -29.75 12.94
N THR A 901 16.47 -29.63 12.40
CA THR A 901 17.65 -30.31 12.97
C THR A 901 18.06 -29.68 14.30
N THR A 902 18.36 -30.53 15.28
CA THR A 902 18.98 -30.14 16.56
C THR A 902 20.49 -30.44 16.61
N ALA A 903 21.03 -30.99 15.52
CA ALA A 903 22.46 -31.18 15.36
C ALA A 903 23.16 -29.85 15.00
N THR A 904 24.45 -29.75 15.28
CA THR A 904 25.26 -28.61 14.85
C THR A 904 25.30 -28.54 13.31
N VAL A 905 25.05 -27.36 12.78
CA VAL A 905 25.18 -26.98 11.38
C VAL A 905 26.45 -26.16 11.22
N PHE A 906 27.25 -26.48 10.21
CA PHE A 906 28.50 -25.80 9.92
C PHE A 906 28.30 -24.87 8.71
N VAL A 907 28.75 -23.62 8.83
CA VAL A 907 28.61 -22.60 7.78
C VAL A 907 29.98 -22.03 7.43
N ASP A 908 30.32 -22.09 6.14
CA ASP A 908 31.48 -21.43 5.56
C ASP A 908 31.00 -20.28 4.68
N TYR A 909 31.24 -19.04 5.12
CA TYR A 909 30.86 -17.82 4.41
C TYR A 909 32.09 -17.09 3.84
N ARG A 910 32.03 -16.66 2.58
CA ARG A 910 33.12 -15.96 1.89
C ARG A 910 32.66 -14.63 1.33
N SER A 911 33.46 -13.60 1.52
CA SER A 911 33.25 -12.29 0.88
C SER A 911 34.59 -11.62 0.56
N THR A 912 34.58 -10.56 -0.26
CA THR A 912 35.77 -9.74 -0.50
C THR A 912 35.96 -8.76 0.65
N CYS A 913 37.19 -8.24 0.84
CA CYS A 913 37.45 -7.20 1.84
C CYS A 913 36.78 -5.86 1.53
N CYS A 914 36.02 -5.74 0.44
CA CYS A 914 35.17 -4.58 0.17
C CYS A 914 33.87 -4.62 0.97
N SER A 915 33.47 -5.80 1.45
CA SER A 915 32.41 -5.98 2.42
C SER A 915 33.03 -6.42 3.75
N LEU A 916 33.09 -5.50 4.70
CA LEU A 916 33.73 -5.70 6.01
C LEU A 916 32.75 -6.09 7.10
N VAL A 917 31.45 -6.10 6.79
CA VAL A 917 30.37 -6.42 7.71
C VAL A 917 29.50 -7.52 7.11
N ALA A 918 29.23 -8.57 7.88
CA ALA A 918 28.28 -9.61 7.51
C ALA A 918 27.68 -10.29 8.75
N ASP A 919 26.45 -10.76 8.62
CA ASP A 919 25.78 -11.58 9.62
C ASP A 919 25.57 -12.99 9.10
N ILE A 920 26.02 -14.00 9.85
CA ILE A 920 25.60 -15.40 9.65
C ILE A 920 24.44 -15.67 10.60
N ILE A 921 23.28 -16.04 10.03
CA ILE A 921 22.01 -16.07 10.74
C ILE A 921 21.44 -17.49 10.73
N GLY A 922 21.04 -17.97 11.91
CA GLY A 922 20.26 -19.19 12.10
C GLY A 922 18.94 -18.89 12.77
N VAL A 923 17.86 -19.45 12.24
CA VAL A 923 16.48 -19.24 12.74
C VAL A 923 15.88 -20.58 13.15
N ASP A 924 15.25 -20.64 14.32
CA ASP A 924 14.62 -21.85 14.83
C ASP A 924 13.15 -22.05 14.36
N GLY A 925 12.51 -23.12 14.80
CA GLY A 925 11.13 -23.47 14.44
C GLY A 925 10.04 -22.55 15.01
N GLN A 926 10.38 -21.60 15.88
CA GLN A 926 9.48 -20.59 16.45
C GLN A 926 9.88 -19.15 16.06
N GLY A 927 10.91 -19.01 15.22
CA GLY A 927 11.38 -17.74 14.68
C GLY A 927 12.40 -17.01 15.56
N ASN A 928 12.98 -17.66 16.57
CA ASN A 928 14.07 -17.05 17.34
C ASN A 928 15.34 -17.02 16.50
N VAL A 929 16.09 -15.91 16.61
CA VAL A 929 17.25 -15.64 15.76
C VAL A 929 18.55 -15.73 16.54
N GLY A 930 19.45 -16.59 16.08
CA GLY A 930 20.86 -16.61 16.49
C GLY A 930 21.73 -16.01 15.39
N LEU A 931 22.59 -15.07 15.74
CA LEU A 931 23.44 -14.36 14.77
C LEU A 931 24.91 -14.37 15.19
N CYS A 932 25.79 -14.55 14.23
CA CYS A 932 27.22 -14.25 14.33
C CYS A 932 27.49 -12.98 13.53
N HIS A 933 27.58 -11.85 14.23
CA HIS A 933 27.93 -10.57 13.64
C HIS A 933 29.43 -10.48 13.41
N ILE A 934 29.81 -10.22 12.16
CA ILE A 934 31.18 -9.99 11.73
C ILE A 934 31.28 -8.51 11.38
N ASP A 935 32.14 -7.79 12.08
CA ASP A 935 32.43 -6.38 11.81
C ASP A 935 33.95 -6.16 11.88
N MET A 936 34.55 -5.86 10.73
CA MET A 936 35.97 -5.52 10.59
C MET A 936 36.20 -4.01 10.42
N GLY A 937 35.18 -3.18 10.70
CA GLY A 937 35.21 -1.73 10.61
C GLY A 937 34.72 -1.18 9.27
N ILE A 938 34.99 0.11 9.05
CA ILE A 938 34.57 0.83 7.84
C ILE A 938 35.67 0.74 6.78
N LEU A 939 35.29 0.60 5.51
CA LEU A 939 36.22 0.62 4.39
C LEU A 939 36.96 1.96 4.33
N GLY A 940 38.30 1.93 4.41
CA GLY A 940 39.13 3.13 4.37
C GLY A 940 39.31 3.67 2.96
N GLY A 941 39.35 4.99 2.77
CA GLY A 941 39.49 5.60 1.44
C GLY A 941 38.19 5.62 0.62
N LEU A 942 37.03 5.44 1.25
CA LEU A 942 35.74 5.60 0.58
C LEU A 942 35.37 7.09 0.54
N ILE A 943 34.97 7.58 -0.63
CA ILE A 943 34.42 8.94 -0.74
C ILE A 943 33.03 8.94 -0.08
N ILE A 944 32.80 9.91 0.79
CA ILE A 944 31.53 10.15 1.47
C ILE A 944 31.16 11.62 1.27
N ASP A 945 29.87 11.95 1.32
CA ASP A 945 29.40 13.35 1.28
C ASP A 945 29.87 14.08 0.00
N PHE A 946 29.76 13.43 -1.17
CA PHE A 946 30.10 14.06 -2.45
C PHE A 946 28.90 14.83 -3.00
N ASP A 947 28.96 16.16 -2.93
CA ASP A 947 27.82 17.01 -3.28
C ASP A 947 28.28 18.35 -3.88
N VAL A 948 27.31 19.12 -4.39
CA VAL A 948 27.50 20.42 -5.01
C VAL A 948 27.16 21.54 -4.01
N ASP A 949 28.20 22.20 -3.48
CA ASP A 949 28.07 23.32 -2.54
C ASP A 949 27.36 24.53 -3.13
N SER A 950 27.70 24.86 -4.38
CA SER A 950 27.16 26.03 -5.07
C SER A 950 27.37 25.94 -6.57
N VAL A 951 26.47 26.58 -7.29
CA VAL A 951 26.45 26.59 -8.75
C VAL A 951 26.38 28.02 -9.25
N GLY A 952 27.10 28.29 -10.33
CA GLY A 952 26.97 29.52 -11.11
C GLY A 952 26.81 29.20 -12.60
N ASP A 953 26.94 30.23 -13.44
CA ASP A 953 26.55 30.13 -14.85
C ASP A 953 27.31 29.09 -15.66
N THR A 954 28.59 28.90 -15.38
CA THR A 954 29.49 27.99 -16.12
C THR A 954 30.38 27.21 -15.16
N TRP A 955 29.98 27.15 -13.89
CA TRP A 955 30.79 26.56 -12.85
C TRP A 955 29.97 25.94 -11.73
N ALA A 956 30.53 24.90 -11.13
CA ALA A 956 30.02 24.27 -9.92
C ALA A 956 31.16 24.08 -8.93
N LEU A 957 30.91 24.37 -7.65
CA LEU A 957 31.81 24.07 -6.56
C LEU A 957 31.39 22.74 -5.95
N LEU A 958 32.21 21.72 -6.15
CA LEU A 958 32.02 20.39 -5.58
C LEU A 958 32.74 20.30 -4.23
N HIS A 959 32.18 19.56 -3.29
CA HIS A 959 32.88 19.12 -2.08
C HIS A 959 32.78 17.62 -1.90
N TRP A 960 33.74 17.02 -1.20
CA TRP A 960 33.64 15.65 -0.73
C TRP A 960 34.52 15.39 0.49
N ASN A 961 34.15 14.37 1.24
CA ASN A 961 34.92 13.80 2.33
C ASN A 961 35.47 12.42 1.95
N ILE A 962 36.49 11.95 2.66
CA ILE A 962 37.00 10.58 2.49
C ILE A 962 37.21 9.89 3.85
N THR A 963 36.85 8.62 3.95
CA THR A 963 37.12 7.83 5.15
C THR A 963 38.64 7.64 5.34
N PRO A 964 39.14 7.54 6.59
CA PRO A 964 40.58 7.38 6.84
C PRO A 964 41.18 6.17 6.11
N SER A 965 42.30 6.38 5.41
CA SER A 965 43.05 5.34 4.70
C SER A 965 44.53 5.35 5.10
N ILE A 966 45.18 4.19 5.06
CA ILE A 966 46.65 4.10 5.20
C ILE A 966 47.37 4.37 3.88
N TYR A 967 46.67 4.24 2.76
CA TYR A 967 47.18 4.57 1.44
C TYR A 967 46.86 6.03 1.16
N GLU A 968 47.89 6.82 0.83
CA GLU A 968 47.70 8.22 0.48
C GLU A 968 46.96 8.32 -0.86
N VAL A 969 45.94 9.19 -0.90
CA VAL A 969 45.33 9.58 -2.17
C VAL A 969 46.37 10.39 -2.95
N SER A 970 46.71 9.92 -4.14
CA SER A 970 47.58 10.63 -5.08
C SER A 970 46.86 11.80 -5.72
N TYR A 971 45.64 11.56 -6.20
CA TYR A 971 44.72 12.52 -6.79
C TYR A 971 43.33 11.89 -6.92
N TYR A 972 42.32 12.71 -7.22
CA TYR A 972 41.00 12.25 -7.65
C TYR A 972 40.86 12.43 -9.16
N LEU A 973 40.24 11.48 -9.84
CA LEU A 973 39.78 11.60 -11.22
C LEU A 973 38.35 12.10 -11.18
N LEU A 974 38.13 13.34 -11.59
CA LEU A 974 36.80 13.88 -11.82
C LEU A 974 36.47 13.76 -13.31
N GLU A 975 35.45 12.98 -13.60
CA GLU A 975 34.83 12.88 -14.91
C GLU A 975 33.54 13.72 -14.92
N VAL A 976 33.36 14.52 -15.97
CA VAL A 976 32.17 15.36 -16.15
C VAL A 976 31.44 14.91 -17.43
N ASN A 977 30.12 14.68 -17.34
CA ASN A 977 29.24 14.30 -18.45
C ASN A 977 29.79 13.15 -19.32
N ASP A 978 29.88 11.95 -18.75
CA ASP A 978 30.22 10.70 -19.47
C ASP A 978 31.47 10.79 -20.36
N GLY A 979 32.57 11.31 -19.80
CA GLY A 979 33.90 11.24 -20.41
C GLY A 979 34.31 12.46 -21.24
N SER A 980 33.51 13.52 -21.28
CA SER A 980 33.81 14.73 -22.07
C SER A 980 35.04 15.50 -21.54
N ASN A 981 35.31 15.45 -20.22
CA ASN A 981 36.52 16.00 -19.60
C ASN A 981 36.89 15.19 -18.34
N LEU A 982 38.09 14.59 -18.36
CA LEU A 982 38.68 13.90 -17.21
C LEU A 982 39.74 14.81 -16.57
N GLN A 983 39.50 15.27 -15.33
CA GLN A 983 40.40 16.13 -14.59
C GLN A 983 41.03 15.38 -13.42
N GLN A 984 42.35 15.54 -13.24
CA GLN A 984 43.02 15.15 -12.01
C GLN A 984 42.95 16.29 -11.00
N ILE A 985 42.34 16.03 -9.84
CA ILE A 985 42.25 16.97 -8.74
C ILE A 985 43.22 16.53 -7.63
N PRO A 986 44.31 17.30 -7.39
CA PRO A 986 45.21 17.01 -6.29
C PRO A 986 44.58 17.50 -4.97
N CYS A 987 44.15 16.58 -4.12
CA CYS A 987 43.75 16.86 -2.75
C CYS A 987 44.14 15.67 -1.86
N GLN A 988 44.72 15.97 -0.69
CA GLN A 988 45.15 14.95 0.29
C GLN A 988 44.49 15.13 1.66
N ASP A 989 43.62 16.13 1.79
CA ASP A 989 42.89 16.41 3.02
C ASP A 989 41.68 15.48 3.15
N SER A 990 41.15 15.34 4.38
CA SER A 990 39.95 14.53 4.62
C SER A 990 38.67 15.17 4.07
N TYR A 991 38.71 16.49 3.84
CA TYR A 991 37.68 17.30 3.19
C TYR A 991 38.33 18.01 2.02
N CYS A 992 37.75 17.85 0.83
CA CYS A 992 38.27 18.37 -0.42
C CYS A 992 37.18 19.18 -1.13
N GLN A 993 37.60 20.20 -1.86
CA GLN A 993 36.72 20.97 -2.72
C GLN A 993 37.37 21.18 -4.08
N ALA A 994 36.54 21.21 -5.12
CA ALA A 994 36.98 21.54 -6.46
C ALA A 994 35.99 22.44 -7.16
N LEU A 995 36.50 23.56 -7.68
CA LEU A 995 35.76 24.42 -8.57
C LEU A 995 35.92 23.91 -10.01
N VAL A 996 34.83 23.43 -10.58
CA VAL A 996 34.76 23.09 -12.00
C VAL A 996 34.26 24.32 -12.72
N ALA A 997 35.14 25.03 -13.44
CA ALA A 997 34.84 26.37 -14.00
C ALA A 997 34.66 26.41 -15.53
N TYR A 998 34.48 25.25 -16.14
CA TYR A 998 34.41 25.06 -17.59
C TYR A 998 33.16 24.28 -17.98
N LEU A 999 32.10 24.42 -17.18
CA LEU A 999 30.81 23.78 -17.45
C LEU A 999 30.08 24.61 -18.50
N ASP A 1000 29.31 23.91 -19.32
CA ASP A 1000 28.40 24.58 -20.24
C ASP A 1000 27.31 25.29 -19.43
N ALA A 1001 27.02 26.53 -19.79
CA ALA A 1001 25.89 27.22 -19.21
C ALA A 1001 24.60 26.55 -19.68
N CYS A 1002 23.61 26.47 -18.80
CA CYS A 1002 22.27 25.99 -19.13
C CYS A 1002 22.23 24.54 -19.60
N ALA A 1003 22.95 23.66 -18.91
CA ALA A 1003 23.02 22.24 -19.21
C ALA A 1003 23.07 21.41 -17.93
N HIS A 1004 22.59 20.16 -18.01
CA HIS A 1004 22.79 19.17 -16.96
C HIS A 1004 24.26 18.79 -16.85
N GLN A 1005 24.75 18.68 -15.62
CA GLN A 1005 26.14 18.36 -15.32
C GLN A 1005 26.19 17.17 -14.38
N ASN A 1006 26.70 16.04 -14.88
CA ASN A 1006 26.96 14.84 -14.11
C ASN A 1006 28.43 14.81 -13.72
N PHE A 1007 28.71 14.48 -12.46
CA PHE A 1007 30.05 14.39 -11.90
C PHE A 1007 30.29 13.00 -11.36
N ASN A 1008 31.37 12.38 -11.80
CA ASN A 1008 31.85 11.09 -11.31
C ASN A 1008 33.26 11.27 -10.77
N LEU A 1009 33.46 11.01 -9.47
CA LEU A 1009 34.70 11.27 -8.77
C LEU A 1009 35.31 9.96 -8.28
N THR A 1010 36.46 9.59 -8.85
CA THR A 1010 37.19 8.36 -8.49
C THR A 1010 38.47 8.70 -7.72
N PRO A 1011 38.67 8.20 -6.49
CA PRO A 1011 39.92 8.40 -5.77
C PRO A 1011 41.01 7.48 -6.36
N VAL A 1012 42.22 8.00 -6.55
CA VAL A 1012 43.38 7.21 -6.99
C VAL A 1012 44.42 7.17 -5.89
N PHE A 1013 44.69 5.96 -5.39
CA PHE A 1013 45.64 5.71 -4.29
C PHE A 1013 47.01 5.35 -4.82
N ASP A 1014 48.07 5.72 -4.08
CA ASP A 1014 49.39 5.12 -4.27
C ASP A 1014 49.49 3.80 -3.50
N TYR A 1015 49.30 2.68 -4.20
CA TYR A 1015 49.50 1.35 -3.66
C TYR A 1015 50.89 0.82 -4.03
N LEU A 1016 51.82 0.90 -3.07
CA LEU A 1016 53.20 0.39 -3.21
C LEU A 1016 53.94 0.92 -4.45
N GLY A 1017 53.73 2.20 -4.81
CA GLY A 1017 54.33 2.84 -5.98
C GLY A 1017 53.55 2.64 -7.28
N THR A 1018 52.33 2.08 -7.20
CA THR A 1018 51.44 1.85 -8.34
C THR A 1018 50.11 2.56 -8.11
N PRO A 1019 49.63 3.40 -9.06
CA PRO A 1019 48.33 4.03 -8.95
C PRO A 1019 47.22 2.98 -9.08
N VAL A 1020 46.30 2.97 -8.13
CA VAL A 1020 45.12 2.09 -8.12
C VAL A 1020 43.87 2.94 -7.92
N GLU A 1021 42.89 2.77 -8.81
CA GLU A 1021 41.60 3.43 -8.74
C GLU A 1021 40.71 2.76 -7.70
N GLY A 1022 40.06 3.57 -6.85
CA GLY A 1022 39.03 3.12 -5.93
C GLY A 1022 37.63 3.14 -6.56
N PHE A 1023 36.63 2.81 -5.76
CA PHE A 1023 35.22 3.04 -6.04
C PHE A 1023 34.96 4.53 -6.19
N ALA A 1024 34.24 4.88 -7.26
CA ALA A 1024 33.85 6.24 -7.54
C ALA A 1024 32.57 6.64 -6.81
N ALA A 1025 32.40 7.94 -6.58
CA ALA A 1025 31.18 8.55 -6.07
C ALA A 1025 30.57 9.46 -7.14
N TYR A 1026 29.25 9.64 -7.11
CA TYR A 1026 28.51 10.36 -8.13
C TYR A 1026 27.74 11.54 -7.53
N THR A 1027 27.53 12.60 -8.30
CA THR A 1027 26.61 13.70 -8.00
C THR A 1027 26.24 14.44 -9.29
N TYR A 1028 25.22 15.28 -9.29
CA TYR A 1028 24.81 16.05 -10.48
C TYR A 1028 24.27 17.44 -10.13
N THR A 1029 24.23 18.34 -11.11
CA THR A 1029 23.61 19.67 -10.97
C THR A 1029 23.21 20.28 -12.32
N ILE A 1030 22.58 21.46 -12.30
CA ILE A 1030 22.22 22.26 -13.48
C ILE A 1030 22.88 23.63 -13.37
N THR A 1031 23.67 24.04 -14.36
CA THR A 1031 24.46 25.28 -14.36
C THR A 1031 23.71 26.49 -14.95
N GLY A 1032 23.70 27.61 -14.22
CA GLY A 1032 23.33 28.95 -14.72
C GLY A 1032 21.87 29.30 -14.95
N GLU A 1033 21.58 30.61 -14.94
CA GLU A 1033 20.26 31.19 -15.29
C GLU A 1033 20.27 31.94 -16.63
N ASP A 1034 21.44 32.16 -17.27
CA ASP A 1034 21.53 32.98 -18.48
C ASP A 1034 22.70 32.59 -19.42
N GLY A 1035 22.38 31.90 -20.51
CA GLY A 1035 23.27 31.46 -21.59
C GLY A 1035 22.45 31.12 -22.85
N VAL A 1036 23.08 30.63 -23.93
CA VAL A 1036 22.32 30.14 -25.09
C VAL A 1036 21.54 28.91 -24.62
N PRO A 1037 20.20 28.92 -24.60
CA PRO A 1037 19.43 27.76 -24.15
C PRO A 1037 19.70 26.58 -25.08
N GLU A 1038 19.49 25.37 -24.59
CA GLU A 1038 19.46 24.21 -25.48
C GLU A 1038 18.39 24.39 -26.56
N ALA A 1039 18.56 23.69 -27.69
CA ALA A 1039 17.53 23.68 -28.70
C ALA A 1039 16.29 22.99 -28.11
N PRO A 1040 15.09 23.58 -28.25
CA PRO A 1040 13.86 22.83 -28.05
C PRO A 1040 13.92 21.53 -28.86
N TYR A 1041 13.29 20.47 -28.38
CA TYR A 1041 13.26 19.20 -29.10
C TYR A 1041 11.84 18.60 -29.07
N ASN A 1042 11.64 17.53 -29.84
CA ASN A 1042 10.34 16.87 -30.01
C ASN A 1042 9.20 17.82 -30.44
N GLY A 1043 9.50 18.66 -31.44
CA GLY A 1043 8.53 19.58 -32.02
C GLY A 1043 7.44 18.83 -32.76
N THR A 1044 6.20 18.95 -32.29
CA THR A 1044 5.07 18.24 -32.86
C THR A 1044 3.88 19.17 -33.09
N GLU A 1045 3.10 18.82 -34.10
CA GLU A 1045 1.77 19.38 -34.30
C GLU A 1045 0.81 18.66 -33.36
N ILE A 1046 0.17 19.40 -32.46
CA ILE A 1046 -0.77 18.84 -31.46
C ILE A 1046 -2.21 18.88 -31.99
N ASP A 1047 -2.53 19.93 -32.74
CA ASP A 1047 -3.87 20.16 -33.29
C ASP A 1047 -3.80 21.04 -34.54
N ALA A 1048 -4.74 20.86 -35.47
CA ALA A 1048 -4.82 21.66 -36.69
C ALA A 1048 -6.26 21.88 -37.13
N THR A 1049 -6.56 23.08 -37.63
CA THR A 1049 -7.82 23.42 -38.29
C THR A 1049 -7.58 23.76 -39.76
N GLU A 1050 -8.63 24.15 -40.50
CA GLU A 1050 -8.47 24.66 -41.87
C GLU A 1050 -7.65 25.96 -41.95
N THR A 1051 -7.49 26.71 -40.84
CA THR A 1051 -6.85 28.04 -40.85
C THR A 1051 -5.91 28.32 -39.67
N SER A 1052 -5.67 27.32 -38.83
CA SER A 1052 -4.78 27.43 -37.68
C SER A 1052 -4.10 26.09 -37.40
N VAL A 1053 -2.98 26.13 -36.70
CA VAL A 1053 -2.27 24.95 -36.22
C VAL A 1053 -1.75 25.25 -34.82
N THR A 1054 -1.91 24.32 -33.89
CA THR A 1054 -1.29 24.33 -32.56
C THR A 1054 -0.10 23.38 -32.57
N ILE A 1055 1.03 23.87 -32.12
CA ILE A 1055 2.28 23.12 -32.05
C ILE A 1055 2.83 23.13 -30.61
N ALA A 1056 3.56 22.09 -30.22
CA ALA A 1056 4.31 22.02 -28.97
C ALA A 1056 5.72 21.49 -29.20
N TRP A 1057 6.55 21.65 -28.18
CA TRP A 1057 7.90 21.15 -28.09
C TRP A 1057 8.22 20.89 -26.61
N GLU A 1058 9.33 20.22 -26.32
CA GLU A 1058 9.83 20.07 -24.95
C GLU A 1058 10.70 21.28 -24.56
N ALA A 1059 10.61 21.67 -23.29
CA ALA A 1059 11.34 22.83 -22.76
C ALA A 1059 12.84 22.60 -22.82
N ALA A 1060 13.58 23.63 -23.20
CA ALA A 1060 15.03 23.65 -23.10
C ALA A 1060 15.46 24.17 -21.73
N VAL A 1061 16.58 23.65 -21.20
CA VAL A 1061 17.19 24.18 -19.98
C VAL A 1061 17.50 25.68 -20.16
N CYS A 1062 17.19 26.50 -19.14
CA CYS A 1062 17.28 27.97 -19.13
C CYS A 1062 16.42 28.76 -20.14
N SER A 1063 15.37 28.20 -20.72
CA SER A 1063 14.45 28.98 -21.56
C SER A 1063 13.53 29.88 -20.71
N SER A 1064 13.39 31.15 -21.10
CA SER A 1064 12.43 32.10 -20.49
C SER A 1064 11.24 32.42 -21.40
N GLU A 1065 11.51 32.51 -22.70
CA GLU A 1065 10.53 32.69 -23.77
C GLU A 1065 10.98 31.84 -24.97
N PHE A 1066 10.11 31.70 -25.97
CA PHE A 1066 10.38 31.05 -27.24
C PHE A 1066 9.90 31.96 -28.36
N GLU A 1067 10.66 32.07 -29.44
CA GLU A 1067 10.23 32.69 -30.68
C GLU A 1067 9.89 31.61 -31.70
N VAL A 1068 8.69 31.71 -32.26
CA VAL A 1068 8.10 30.76 -33.18
C VAL A 1068 7.87 31.46 -34.50
N CYS A 1069 8.64 31.10 -35.51
CA CYS A 1069 8.54 31.62 -36.88
C CYS A 1069 7.98 30.56 -37.81
N TYR A 1070 7.01 30.91 -38.66
CA TYR A 1070 6.42 29.95 -39.60
C TYR A 1070 6.25 30.52 -41.01
N TYR A 1071 6.40 29.66 -42.02
CA TYR A 1071 6.27 30.01 -43.45
C TYR A 1071 5.77 28.83 -44.29
N GLU A 1072 5.08 29.11 -45.39
CA GLU A 1072 4.50 28.05 -46.24
C GLU A 1072 5.60 27.23 -46.95
N VAL A 1073 5.45 25.90 -46.98
CA VAL A 1073 6.38 24.99 -47.65
C VAL A 1073 6.47 25.34 -49.14
N GLY A 1074 7.68 25.70 -49.59
CA GLY A 1074 7.96 26.13 -50.97
C GLY A 1074 8.04 27.64 -51.16
N GLU A 1075 7.75 28.44 -50.14
CA GLU A 1075 8.06 29.88 -50.11
C GLU A 1075 9.44 30.17 -49.49
N ASP A 1076 9.93 31.39 -49.67
CA ASP A 1076 11.21 31.85 -49.12
C ASP A 1076 11.06 32.02 -47.60
N PRO A 1077 11.92 31.39 -46.76
CA PRO A 1077 11.85 31.52 -45.29
C PRO A 1077 11.83 32.97 -44.79
N SER A 1078 12.36 33.93 -45.56
CA SER A 1078 12.31 35.37 -45.22
C SER A 1078 10.92 36.00 -45.30
N THR A 1079 9.90 35.30 -45.80
CA THR A 1079 8.49 35.75 -45.78
C THR A 1079 7.72 35.28 -44.55
N GLY A 1080 8.37 34.51 -43.66
CA GLY A 1080 7.75 33.94 -42.46
C GLY A 1080 7.25 34.96 -41.45
N VAL A 1081 6.23 34.56 -40.70
CA VAL A 1081 5.63 35.36 -39.61
C VAL A 1081 6.08 34.77 -38.28
N CYS A 1082 6.55 35.63 -37.37
CA CYS A 1082 7.06 35.21 -36.06
C CYS A 1082 6.18 35.71 -34.91
N GLY A 1083 6.09 34.93 -33.84
CA GLY A 1083 5.48 35.31 -32.57
C GLY A 1083 6.28 34.78 -31.38
N ARG A 1084 6.04 35.32 -30.18
CA ARG A 1084 6.72 34.89 -28.95
C ARG A 1084 5.75 34.31 -27.92
N THR A 1085 6.23 33.36 -27.13
CA THR A 1085 5.48 32.72 -26.05
C THR A 1085 6.40 32.31 -24.90
N SER A 1086 5.93 32.35 -23.67
CA SER A 1086 6.64 31.77 -22.52
C SER A 1086 6.22 30.33 -22.22
N GLN A 1087 5.33 29.77 -23.06
CA GLN A 1087 4.84 28.40 -22.96
C GLN A 1087 5.54 27.53 -24.00
N THR A 1088 5.62 26.23 -23.77
CA THR A 1088 6.16 25.25 -24.72
C THR A 1088 5.17 24.83 -25.81
N ASN A 1089 4.15 25.67 -26.05
CA ASN A 1089 3.20 25.52 -27.14
C ASN A 1089 2.86 26.88 -27.75
N PHE A 1090 2.41 26.85 -29.01
CA PHE A 1090 2.06 28.04 -29.76
C PHE A 1090 0.94 27.78 -30.76
N VAL A 1091 -0.03 28.68 -30.83
CA VAL A 1091 -1.14 28.61 -31.79
C VAL A 1091 -0.88 29.56 -32.95
N ILE A 1092 -0.63 28.98 -34.13
CA ILE A 1092 -0.47 29.69 -35.38
C ILE A 1092 -1.87 29.90 -35.99
N THR A 1093 -2.23 31.12 -36.36
CA THR A 1093 -3.57 31.45 -36.89
C THR A 1093 -3.48 32.22 -38.21
N GLY A 1094 -4.54 32.17 -39.02
CA GLY A 1094 -4.61 32.89 -40.29
C GLY A 1094 -3.94 32.16 -41.46
N LEU A 1095 -3.75 30.85 -41.34
CA LEU A 1095 -3.13 29.99 -42.34
C LEU A 1095 -4.09 29.69 -43.50
N SER A 1096 -3.53 29.38 -44.67
CA SER A 1096 -4.31 28.90 -45.80
C SER A 1096 -4.65 27.42 -45.63
N LYS A 1097 -5.87 27.04 -46.03
CA LYS A 1097 -6.34 25.65 -45.96
C LYS A 1097 -5.56 24.71 -46.87
N CYS A 1098 -5.38 23.46 -46.43
CA CYS A 1098 -4.71 22.40 -47.17
C CYS A 1098 -3.30 22.78 -47.63
N LYS A 1099 -2.53 23.39 -46.72
CA LYS A 1099 -1.16 23.85 -46.96
C LYS A 1099 -0.27 23.38 -45.82
N ALA A 1100 0.99 23.20 -46.13
CA ALA A 1100 2.00 22.87 -45.14
C ALA A 1100 2.85 24.08 -44.83
N TYR A 1101 3.27 24.17 -43.58
CA TYR A 1101 4.08 25.25 -43.05
C TYR A 1101 5.29 24.66 -42.34
N PHE A 1102 6.48 25.19 -42.63
CA PHE A 1102 7.62 24.98 -41.75
C PHE A 1102 7.45 25.90 -40.55
N THR A 1103 7.80 25.37 -39.38
CA THR A 1103 7.91 26.14 -38.14
C THR A 1103 9.30 25.98 -37.56
N ASP A 1104 9.91 27.12 -37.25
CA ASP A 1104 11.15 27.25 -36.52
C ASP A 1104 10.83 27.74 -35.11
N VAL A 1105 11.20 26.95 -34.11
CA VAL A 1105 11.08 27.32 -32.69
C VAL A 1105 12.46 27.54 -32.12
N VAL A 1106 12.65 28.71 -31.52
CA VAL A 1106 13.90 29.13 -30.90
C VAL A 1106 13.63 29.44 -29.43
N ALA A 1107 14.22 28.69 -28.50
CA ALA A 1107 14.27 29.09 -27.09
C ALA A 1107 15.10 30.36 -26.90
N ILE A 1108 14.61 31.26 -26.05
CA ILE A 1108 15.19 32.55 -25.70
C ILE A 1108 15.48 32.60 -24.19
N SER A 1109 16.72 32.88 -23.83
CA SER A 1109 17.13 33.08 -22.43
C SER A 1109 16.66 34.42 -21.85
N PRO A 1110 16.71 34.62 -20.52
CA PRO A 1110 16.36 35.91 -19.90
C PRO A 1110 17.14 37.13 -20.44
N SER A 1111 18.41 36.98 -20.88
CA SER A 1111 19.18 38.04 -21.56
C SER A 1111 18.86 38.21 -23.04
N GLY A 1112 18.00 37.36 -23.61
CA GLY A 1112 17.60 37.41 -25.00
C GLY A 1112 18.51 36.65 -25.96
N GLN A 1113 19.27 35.65 -25.48
CA GLN A 1113 20.06 34.78 -26.35
C GLN A 1113 19.20 33.67 -26.95
N GLU A 1114 19.42 33.38 -28.22
CA GLU A 1114 18.61 32.47 -29.03
C GLU A 1114 19.33 31.13 -29.25
N SER A 1115 18.64 30.03 -28.95
CA SER A 1115 19.08 28.65 -29.23
C SER A 1115 19.12 28.33 -30.73
N VAL A 1116 19.64 27.15 -31.08
CA VAL A 1116 19.46 26.61 -32.44
C VAL A 1116 17.99 26.31 -32.66
N ASN A 1117 17.45 26.67 -33.83
CA ASN A 1117 16.04 26.47 -34.12
C ASN A 1117 15.71 24.97 -34.26
N LEU A 1118 14.65 24.57 -33.55
CA LEU A 1118 13.93 23.34 -33.82
C LEU A 1118 13.03 23.57 -35.03
N GLN A 1119 13.36 22.93 -36.16
CA GLN A 1119 12.55 23.00 -37.37
C GLN A 1119 11.71 21.73 -37.53
N PHE A 1120 10.41 21.90 -37.67
CA PHE A 1120 9.48 20.85 -38.05
C PHE A 1120 8.38 21.43 -38.93
N TYR A 1121 7.58 20.58 -39.55
CA TYR A 1121 6.48 21.02 -40.41
C TYR A 1121 5.13 20.67 -39.79
N SER A 1122 4.14 21.48 -40.11
CA SER A 1122 2.74 21.24 -39.77
C SER A 1122 1.85 21.46 -40.97
N VAL A 1123 0.63 20.91 -40.93
CA VAL A 1123 -0.30 20.91 -42.07
C VAL A 1123 -1.68 21.36 -41.62
N THR A 1124 -2.23 22.39 -42.28
CA THR A 1124 -3.64 22.77 -42.09
C THR A 1124 -4.57 21.75 -42.73
N LEU A 1125 -5.73 21.53 -42.13
CA LEU A 1125 -6.66 20.50 -42.59
C LEU A 1125 -7.13 20.73 -44.04
N CYS A 1126 -7.09 19.66 -44.84
CA CYS A 1126 -7.65 19.58 -46.17
C CYS A 1126 -9.12 19.11 -46.13
N PRO A 1127 -10.03 19.73 -46.89
CA PRO A 1127 -11.40 19.25 -47.04
C PRO A 1127 -11.46 18.04 -47.99
N GLY A 1128 -11.13 16.85 -47.47
CA GLY A 1128 -11.32 15.57 -48.16
C GLY A 1128 -10.54 14.40 -47.53
N PRO A 1129 -11.04 13.15 -47.63
CA PRO A 1129 -10.42 11.99 -47.00
C PRO A 1129 -9.01 11.72 -47.59
N ASN A 1130 -8.05 11.44 -46.72
CA ASN A 1130 -6.65 11.11 -47.00
C ASN A 1130 -5.79 12.20 -47.67
N LEU A 1131 -6.31 13.42 -47.87
CA LEU A 1131 -5.53 14.51 -48.48
C LEU A 1131 -4.42 15.06 -47.58
N ASN A 1132 -4.65 15.13 -46.27
CA ASN A 1132 -3.62 15.52 -45.31
C ASN A 1132 -2.46 14.52 -45.30
N GLU A 1133 -2.78 13.23 -45.34
CA GLU A 1133 -1.81 12.13 -45.30
C GLU A 1133 -0.97 12.09 -46.58
N MET A 1134 -1.59 12.29 -47.74
CA MET A 1134 -0.88 12.48 -49.00
C MET A 1134 0.03 13.72 -49.00
N LEU A 1135 -0.41 14.81 -48.36
CA LEU A 1135 0.41 16.02 -48.25
C LEU A 1135 1.60 15.81 -47.30
N ARG A 1136 1.39 15.15 -46.15
CA ARG A 1136 2.47 14.79 -45.22
C ARG A 1136 3.47 13.82 -45.86
N GLN A 1137 3.00 12.82 -46.63
CA GLN A 1137 3.86 11.91 -47.40
C GLN A 1137 4.64 12.62 -48.52
N TRP A 1138 4.06 13.64 -49.14
CA TRP A 1138 4.74 14.43 -50.19
C TRP A 1138 5.86 15.32 -49.63
N ILE A 1139 5.73 15.77 -48.38
CA ILE A 1139 6.74 16.62 -47.70
C ILE A 1139 7.86 15.76 -47.11
N SER A 1140 7.54 14.55 -46.63
CA SER A 1140 8.54 13.62 -46.09
C SER A 1140 9.36 12.92 -47.17
N SER A 1141 8.94 12.95 -48.45
CA SER A 1141 9.65 12.44 -49.63
C SER A 1141 10.51 13.50 -50.31
#